data_AF-A0A0L8HJX1-F1
#
_entry.id   AF-A0A0L8HJX1-F1
#
_cell.length_a   1.000
_cell.length_b   1.000
_cell.length_c   1.000
_cell.angle_alpha   90.00
_cell.angle_beta   90.00
_cell.angle_gamma   90.00
#
_symmetry.space_group_name_H-M   'P 1'
#
loop_
_entity.id
_entity.type
_entity.pdbx_description
1 polymer ?
#
loop_
_entity_poly.entity_id
_entity_poly.type
_entity_poly.pdbx_seq_one_letter_code
_entity_poly.pdbx_strand_id
1 'polypeptide(L)'
;MKDLPKHACAYCGIHDPACVVYCNTTKKWFCNGRGNTSGSHIINHLVRAKAKEVTLHKDGPLGETVLECYNCGCRNVFLLGFIPAKADSVVVLLCRQPCATLSSLKDMNWDPSQWQPLIQDRQFLSWLVKVPSDQEQLRARQISAQQINKLEELWKENPEAKLEDLEKPGVDEEPQQVLLRYDDAYQYQNIFGPLVKLEADYDKKLKESQTQDNIVVRWDVGLNKKRIAYFRLPKANEEMKLMHGDELRLRYLGELHKPWSGVGHVIKIPDNYSDEVAIELKSNAGVPVECTLNFVVDFVWKSTSFDRMQAALKTFAVDETSVWGYIYHKLLGHEVEDAVIKCQLPKRFTAAGLPELNHSQVYAVKTVLQRPLSLIQGPPGTGKTVTSATIVYHLVKQGNGPVLVCAPSNIAVDQLTEKIHKTGLKVVRLCAKSREAIDSPVSFLALHNQIRNMDSMPELQKLQQLKDETGELSSADEKRYRALKKQCEKELLQHADVICCTCVGAGDPRLAKMQFRSVLIDESTQATEPECMIPVVLGCKQLILVGDHCQLGPVVMCKKAARAGLSQSLFERLVVLGIRPIRLQVQYRMHPALSAFPSNIFYEGSLQNGVTAAERTRKTLDFPWPQLDKPMFFYTTAGQEEISSSGTSYLNRTEAANVEKIATRFLRSSIRPEQIGIITPYEGQRAYVVQYMQYSGALNKKLYQEIEVASVDAFQGREKDFIILSCVRSNEHQGIGFLNDPRRLNVALTRARYGIIIVGNPKVLSKQPLWNHLLTYYKEQKCLVEGALNNLKESLIQFSKPRKLVNTTNPGGRFMSNTMFDAREVLIPGSVYDRCGSKPAGKGFNSNFSTGVNIRDPMVRPHDQLSYIASDRNFAANSLNLPVPVGMFMSPMPHFQNQQGQQQQQQTSGNAVGRGSGLRKNRPGRQKPPRYSTTQQQNVTQQNVAQASQSQASQEVSQAFSQGPLTQGQLSMSQPFQMSQPGLSGLSQPELSQDSFLGEDFKSQADGLLSQDSTYQGDRMFYASQLSQGPFH
;
A
#
# COMPACT_ATOMS: atom_id res chain seq x y z
N MET A 1 32.68 32.09 -19.06
CA MET A 1 32.77 31.97 -17.59
C MET A 1 33.94 31.03 -17.28
N LYS A 2 34.47 30.98 -16.05
CA LYS A 2 35.34 29.85 -15.67
C LYS A 2 34.43 28.65 -15.39
N ASP A 3 34.71 27.50 -16.00
CA ASP A 3 33.98 26.27 -15.69
C ASP A 3 34.23 25.85 -14.24
N LEU A 4 33.21 25.24 -13.64
CA LEU A 4 33.30 24.71 -12.28
C LEU A 4 34.29 23.53 -12.22
N PRO A 5 35.00 23.32 -11.10
CA PRO A 5 35.85 22.14 -10.91
C PRO A 5 35.08 20.84 -11.13
N LYS A 6 35.75 19.79 -11.61
CA LYS A 6 35.12 18.47 -11.88
C LYS A 6 34.48 17.82 -10.63
N HIS A 7 34.89 18.23 -9.43
CA HIS A 7 34.31 17.79 -8.15
C HIS A 7 33.16 18.68 -7.63
N ALA A 8 32.68 19.66 -8.40
CA ALA A 8 31.60 20.54 -7.97
C ALA A 8 30.26 19.80 -7.82
N CYS A 9 29.51 20.15 -6.77
CA CYS A 9 28.22 19.56 -6.44
C CYS A 9 27.20 19.79 -7.57
N ALA A 10 26.75 18.72 -8.23
CA ALA A 10 25.91 18.77 -9.44
C ALA A 10 24.56 19.49 -9.29
N TYR A 11 24.08 19.70 -8.06
CA TYR A 11 22.90 20.54 -7.78
C TYR A 11 23.20 22.05 -7.64
N CYS A 12 24.25 22.42 -6.88
CA CYS A 12 24.40 23.79 -6.34
C CYS A 12 25.77 24.45 -6.62
N GLY A 13 26.74 23.73 -7.18
CA GLY A 13 28.05 24.24 -7.56
C GLY A 13 29.09 24.38 -6.42
N ILE A 14 28.78 23.98 -5.18
CA ILE A 14 29.76 23.95 -4.07
C ILE A 14 30.88 22.96 -4.39
N HIS A 15 32.13 23.37 -4.20
CA HIS A 15 33.33 22.67 -4.67
C HIS A 15 34.52 22.75 -3.70
N ASP A 16 34.29 22.90 -2.39
CA ASP A 16 35.32 22.63 -1.38
C ASP A 16 35.59 21.11 -1.33
N PRO A 17 36.84 20.64 -1.59
CA PRO A 17 37.27 19.25 -1.40
C PRO A 17 36.80 18.59 -0.11
N ALA A 18 36.82 19.30 1.03
CA ALA A 18 36.48 18.71 2.32
C ALA A 18 34.96 18.56 2.55
N CYS A 19 34.13 19.17 1.69
CA CYS A 19 32.68 19.16 1.78
C CYS A 19 31.98 18.31 0.70
N VAL A 20 32.71 17.74 -0.27
CA VAL A 20 32.15 17.00 -1.41
C VAL A 20 32.41 15.48 -1.36
N VAL A 21 31.45 14.74 -1.91
CA VAL A 21 31.41 13.26 -1.92
C VAL A 21 31.07 12.80 -3.33
N TYR A 22 31.76 11.77 -3.80
CA TYR A 22 31.51 11.16 -5.11
C TYR A 22 30.50 10.02 -5.00
N CYS A 23 29.47 10.04 -5.85
CA CYS A 23 28.53 8.93 -5.98
C CYS A 23 29.08 7.92 -6.99
N ASN A 24 29.49 6.73 -6.51
CA ASN A 24 30.14 5.73 -7.35
C ASN A 24 29.22 5.17 -8.44
N THR A 25 27.90 5.20 -8.22
CA THR A 25 26.88 4.73 -9.16
C THR A 25 26.65 5.74 -10.30
N THR A 26 26.42 7.02 -9.98
CA THR A 26 26.04 8.05 -10.97
C THR A 26 27.22 8.86 -11.53
N LYS A 27 28.43 8.62 -11.03
CA LYS A 27 29.68 9.28 -11.44
C LYS A 27 29.64 10.81 -11.26
N LYS A 28 28.86 11.30 -10.30
CA LYS A 28 28.65 12.73 -10.00
C LYS A 28 29.03 13.06 -8.56
N TRP A 29 29.46 14.31 -8.35
CA TRP A 29 29.81 14.84 -7.04
C TRP A 29 28.65 15.62 -6.41
N PHE A 30 28.52 15.51 -5.09
CA PHE A 30 27.52 16.23 -4.29
C PHE A 30 28.11 16.67 -2.95
N CYS A 31 27.66 17.81 -2.42
CA CYS A 31 28.16 18.31 -1.13
C CYS A 31 27.34 17.83 0.07
N ASN A 32 27.93 17.91 1.26
CA ASN A 32 27.24 17.64 2.53
C ASN A 32 26.43 18.85 3.07
N GLY A 33 26.33 19.95 2.31
CA GLY A 33 25.44 21.08 2.62
C GLY A 33 23.97 20.77 2.35
N ARG A 34 23.07 21.42 3.09
CA ARG A 34 21.60 21.19 3.01
C ARG A 34 20.90 22.13 2.03
N GLY A 35 21.41 23.36 1.89
CA GLY A 35 20.75 24.42 1.11
C GLY A 35 19.28 24.59 1.48
N ASN A 36 18.41 24.77 0.48
CA ASN A 36 16.97 24.90 0.66
C ASN A 36 16.23 23.54 0.77
N THR A 37 16.86 22.53 1.39
CA THR A 37 16.34 21.15 1.42
C THR A 37 16.46 20.48 2.79
N SER A 38 15.67 19.43 3.01
CA SER A 38 15.49 18.77 4.34
C SER A 38 16.63 17.84 4.81
N GLY A 39 17.77 17.84 4.12
CA GLY A 39 18.93 16.97 4.33
C GLY A 39 20.07 17.39 3.38
N SER A 40 21.24 16.77 3.45
CA SER A 40 22.34 17.19 2.58
C SER A 40 22.15 16.76 1.13
N HIS A 41 22.76 17.51 0.20
CA HIS A 41 22.64 17.24 -1.24
C HIS A 41 23.08 15.82 -1.62
N ILE A 42 24.18 15.30 -1.04
CA ILE A 42 24.60 13.90 -1.25
C ILE A 42 23.55 12.90 -0.75
N ILE A 43 23.00 13.04 0.45
CA ILE A 43 22.00 12.09 0.96
C ILE A 43 20.68 12.19 0.16
N ASN A 44 20.27 13.40 -0.22
CA ASN A 44 19.10 13.63 -1.08
C ASN A 44 19.27 12.97 -2.46
N HIS A 45 20.48 13.00 -3.04
CA HIS A 45 20.81 12.29 -4.28
C HIS A 45 20.81 10.76 -4.11
N LEU A 46 21.56 10.22 -3.15
CA LEU A 46 21.70 8.77 -2.93
C LEU A 46 20.32 8.09 -2.78
N VAL A 47 19.40 8.70 -2.04
CA VAL A 47 18.03 8.19 -1.84
C VAL A 47 17.20 8.20 -3.14
N ARG A 48 17.45 9.13 -4.07
CA ARG A 48 16.68 9.30 -5.32
C ARG A 48 17.21 8.49 -6.48
N ALA A 49 18.53 8.49 -6.64
CA ALA A 49 19.25 7.64 -7.59
C ALA A 49 19.35 6.17 -7.12
N LYS A 50 18.86 5.86 -5.92
CA LYS A 50 18.93 4.54 -5.26
C LYS A 50 20.37 4.02 -5.09
N ALA A 51 21.34 4.94 -5.13
CA ALA A 51 22.76 4.68 -4.99
C ALA A 51 23.16 4.53 -3.52
N LYS A 52 24.19 3.71 -3.26
CA LYS A 52 24.56 3.26 -1.90
C LYS A 52 26.04 3.40 -1.59
N GLU A 53 26.89 3.54 -2.62
CA GLU A 53 28.34 3.56 -2.50
C GLU A 53 28.91 4.95 -2.79
N VAL A 54 29.91 5.37 -1.99
CA VAL A 54 30.57 6.66 -2.16
C VAL A 54 32.08 6.57 -1.99
N THR A 55 32.77 7.54 -2.60
CA THR A 55 34.20 7.78 -2.41
C THR A 55 34.42 9.22 -1.92
N LEU A 56 35.34 9.40 -0.98
CA LEU A 56 35.74 10.73 -0.49
C LEU A 56 36.71 11.41 -1.47
N HIS A 57 36.83 12.75 -1.41
CA HIS A 57 37.77 13.48 -2.26
C HIS A 57 39.22 13.28 -1.80
N LYS A 58 40.16 13.18 -2.74
CA LYS A 58 41.61 13.01 -2.47
C LYS A 58 42.22 14.02 -1.51
N ASP A 59 41.73 15.26 -1.54
CA ASP A 59 42.16 16.36 -0.67
C ASP A 59 41.20 16.57 0.54
N GLY A 60 40.35 15.59 0.83
CA GLY A 60 39.42 15.56 1.98
C GLY A 60 40.03 14.93 3.24
N PRO A 61 39.31 14.91 4.38
CA PRO A 61 39.86 14.56 5.70
C PRO A 61 40.50 13.17 5.82
N LEU A 62 40.10 12.21 4.98
CA LEU A 62 40.60 10.81 4.96
C LEU A 62 41.13 10.40 3.56
N GLY A 63 41.49 11.36 2.72
CA GLY A 63 41.94 11.10 1.34
C GLY A 63 40.89 10.43 0.44
N GLU A 64 41.36 9.84 -0.67
CA GLU A 64 40.51 9.16 -1.66
C GLU A 64 40.12 7.75 -1.19
N THR A 65 39.24 7.69 -0.20
CA THR A 65 38.79 6.45 0.44
C THR A 65 37.36 6.10 0.03
N VAL A 66 37.15 4.84 -0.39
CA VAL A 66 35.82 4.24 -0.57
C VAL A 66 35.28 3.84 0.81
N LEU A 67 34.05 4.24 1.16
CA LEU A 67 33.49 3.90 2.47
C LEU A 67 32.96 2.46 2.49
N GLU A 68 33.63 1.58 3.23
CA GLU A 68 33.23 0.17 3.39
C GLU A 68 33.42 -0.38 4.81
N CYS A 69 32.72 -1.48 5.12
CA CYS A 69 32.78 -2.15 6.42
C CYS A 69 34.04 -3.00 6.56
N TYR A 70 34.90 -2.68 7.53
CA TYR A 70 36.17 -3.37 7.81
C TYR A 70 36.05 -4.91 7.90
N ASN A 71 34.96 -5.41 8.50
CA ASN A 71 34.73 -6.85 8.69
C ASN A 71 34.16 -7.58 7.45
N CYS A 72 33.58 -6.89 6.45
CA CYS A 72 32.82 -7.57 5.39
C CYS A 72 32.74 -6.85 4.03
N GLY A 73 33.55 -5.81 3.78
CA GLY A 73 33.63 -5.09 2.51
C GLY A 73 32.34 -4.38 2.06
N CYS A 74 31.30 -4.31 2.88
CA CYS A 74 30.01 -3.75 2.47
C CYS A 74 30.08 -2.22 2.35
N ARG A 75 29.80 -1.71 1.15
CA ARG A 75 29.89 -0.28 0.77
C ARG A 75 28.62 0.55 1.00
N ASN A 76 27.58 -0.03 1.60
CA ASN A 76 26.29 0.63 1.77
C ASN A 76 26.33 1.65 2.92
N VAL A 77 26.47 2.94 2.61
CA VAL A 77 26.58 4.02 3.60
C VAL A 77 25.38 4.12 4.56
N PHE A 78 24.20 3.64 4.17
CA PHE A 78 23.02 3.60 5.05
C PHE A 78 23.05 2.46 6.08
N LEU A 79 23.96 1.49 5.92
CA LEU A 79 24.21 0.40 6.88
C LEU A 79 25.49 0.63 7.70
N LEU A 80 26.39 1.49 7.23
CA LEU A 80 27.65 1.81 7.90
C LEU A 80 27.48 2.75 9.09
N GLY A 81 28.30 2.50 10.09
CA GLY A 81 28.51 3.35 11.25
C GLY A 81 29.88 3.06 11.84
N PHE A 82 30.20 3.77 12.91
CA PHE A 82 31.50 3.68 13.56
C PHE A 82 31.39 3.24 15.02
N ILE A 83 32.46 2.63 15.52
CA ILE A 83 32.70 2.43 16.95
C ILE A 83 34.03 3.12 17.29
N PRO A 84 34.10 3.96 18.33
CA PRO A 84 35.35 4.53 18.81
C PRO A 84 36.18 3.47 19.55
N ALA A 85 37.48 3.42 19.30
CA ALA A 85 38.41 2.61 20.11
C ALA A 85 38.62 3.26 21.49
N LYS A 86 38.83 2.44 22.54
CA LYS A 86 39.01 2.93 23.92
C LYS A 86 40.41 3.51 24.22
N ALA A 87 41.39 3.29 23.35
CA ALA A 87 42.81 3.56 23.63
C ALA A 87 43.48 4.58 22.68
N ASP A 88 42.91 4.80 21.50
CA ASP A 88 43.54 5.61 20.44
C ASP A 88 42.50 6.33 19.59
N SER A 89 42.95 7.30 18.79
CA SER A 89 42.13 8.07 17.83
C SER A 89 41.57 7.24 16.65
N VAL A 90 41.65 5.91 16.71
CA VAL A 90 41.27 4.99 15.64
C VAL A 90 39.77 4.73 15.67
N VAL A 91 39.14 4.89 14.51
CA VAL A 91 37.70 4.75 14.31
C VAL A 91 37.45 3.64 13.29
N VAL A 92 36.71 2.60 13.67
CA VAL A 92 36.47 1.43 12.80
C VAL A 92 35.06 1.49 12.19
N LEU A 93 34.98 1.36 10.86
CA LEU A 93 33.72 1.31 10.13
C LEU A 93 33.13 -0.09 10.12
N LEU A 94 31.91 -0.24 10.63
CA LEU A 94 31.19 -1.51 10.72
C LEU A 94 29.73 -1.37 10.30
N CYS A 95 29.20 -2.37 9.58
CA CYS A 95 27.77 -2.51 9.36
C CYS A 95 27.02 -2.68 10.68
N ARG A 96 25.89 -1.99 10.86
CA ARG A 96 25.07 -2.10 12.08
C ARG A 96 24.64 -3.52 12.41
N GLN A 97 24.42 -4.33 11.37
CA GLN A 97 24.06 -5.74 11.45
C GLN A 97 24.68 -6.48 10.25
N PRO A 98 25.20 -7.72 10.43
CA PRO A 98 25.47 -8.38 11.72
C PRO A 98 26.72 -7.83 12.42
N CYS A 99 27.59 -7.10 11.70
CA CYS A 99 28.97 -6.84 12.12
C CYS A 99 29.11 -6.20 13.51
N ALA A 100 28.41 -5.09 13.78
CA ALA A 100 28.49 -4.40 15.06
C ALA A 100 27.98 -5.20 16.28
N THR A 101 27.34 -6.36 16.09
CA THR A 101 26.85 -7.23 17.18
C THR A 101 27.38 -8.67 17.10
N LEU A 102 28.40 -8.94 16.28
CA LEU A 102 29.03 -10.26 16.22
C LEU A 102 29.84 -10.52 17.50
N SER A 103 29.68 -11.72 18.06
CA SER A 103 30.29 -12.09 19.35
C SER A 103 31.82 -12.05 19.34
N SER A 104 32.44 -12.28 18.17
CA SER A 104 33.89 -12.24 17.94
C SER A 104 34.52 -10.86 18.05
N LEU A 105 33.73 -9.77 18.14
CA LEU A 105 34.29 -8.44 18.43
C LEU A 105 34.65 -8.24 19.92
N LYS A 106 34.23 -9.15 20.81
CA LYS A 106 34.61 -9.10 22.22
C LYS A 106 36.12 -9.23 22.42
N ASP A 107 36.77 -10.02 21.57
CA ASP A 107 38.21 -10.30 21.64
C ASP A 107 39.07 -9.08 21.22
N MET A 108 38.46 -8.05 20.62
CA MET A 108 39.12 -6.80 20.22
C MET A 108 38.78 -5.59 21.11
N ASN A 109 38.16 -5.80 22.29
CA ASN A 109 37.79 -4.75 23.25
C ASN A 109 36.81 -3.65 22.75
N TRP A 110 36.17 -3.84 21.58
CA TRP A 110 35.19 -2.89 21.04
C TRP A 110 33.83 -3.04 21.73
N ASP A 111 33.08 -1.94 21.84
CA ASP A 111 31.80 -1.89 22.54
C ASP A 111 30.62 -1.72 21.57
N PRO A 112 29.82 -2.77 21.30
CA PRO A 112 28.63 -2.72 20.46
C PRO A 112 27.60 -1.63 20.83
N SER A 113 27.54 -1.22 22.10
CA SER A 113 26.60 -0.20 22.56
C SER A 113 26.95 1.20 22.06
N GLN A 114 28.22 1.42 21.69
CA GLN A 114 28.75 2.71 21.24
C GLN A 114 28.66 2.92 19.72
N TRP A 115 28.08 1.97 18.97
CA TRP A 115 27.90 2.11 17.52
C TRP A 115 26.96 3.28 17.16
N GLN A 116 27.48 4.20 16.33
CA GLN A 116 26.78 5.36 15.80
C GLN A 116 26.78 5.34 14.26
N PRO A 117 25.67 5.72 13.58
CA PRO A 117 25.58 5.69 12.12
C PRO A 117 26.47 6.76 11.45
N LEU A 118 26.98 6.51 10.25
CA LEU A 118 27.71 7.52 9.47
C LEU A 118 26.81 8.66 8.95
N ILE A 119 25.49 8.43 8.94
CA ILE A 119 24.49 9.39 8.50
C ILE A 119 23.58 9.74 9.69
N GLN A 120 23.63 11.00 10.12
CA GLN A 120 22.82 11.56 11.20
C GLN A 120 22.07 12.78 10.65
N ASP A 121 20.81 12.98 11.03
CA ASP A 121 19.96 14.11 10.55
C ASP A 121 19.96 14.33 9.02
N ARG A 122 20.08 13.24 8.26
CA ARG A 122 20.18 13.20 6.78
C ARG A 122 21.41 13.93 6.21
N GLN A 123 22.52 13.94 6.92
CA GLN A 123 23.84 14.37 6.42
C GLN A 123 24.92 13.39 6.91
N PHE A 124 26.09 13.37 6.26
CA PHE A 124 27.25 12.68 6.82
C PHE A 124 27.76 13.43 8.06
N LEU A 125 28.39 12.69 8.99
CA LEU A 125 29.07 13.26 10.15
C LEU A 125 30.10 14.31 9.73
N SER A 126 30.14 15.45 10.44
CA SER A 126 30.94 16.63 10.07
C SER A 126 32.45 16.43 10.09
N TRP A 127 32.94 15.43 10.85
CA TRP A 127 34.35 15.03 10.87
C TRP A 127 34.73 14.15 9.67
N LEU A 128 33.76 13.43 9.09
CA LEU A 128 33.96 12.57 7.92
C LEU A 128 33.85 13.36 6.62
N VAL A 129 32.83 14.23 6.53
CA VAL A 129 32.63 15.18 5.43
C VAL A 129 32.14 16.50 6.02
N LYS A 130 32.91 17.57 5.84
CA LYS A 130 32.56 18.88 6.39
C LYS A 130 31.25 19.38 5.80
N VAL A 131 30.53 20.19 6.58
CA VAL A 131 29.36 20.93 6.10
C VAL A 131 29.86 22.30 5.62
N PRO A 132 29.53 22.73 4.38
CA PRO A 132 29.94 24.04 3.87
C PRO A 132 29.41 25.18 4.76
N SER A 133 30.18 26.25 4.89
CA SER A 133 29.77 27.41 5.70
C SER A 133 28.52 28.08 5.13
N ASP A 134 27.77 28.78 5.98
CA ASP A 134 26.56 29.49 5.55
C ASP A 134 26.84 30.52 4.44
N GLN A 135 28.03 31.14 4.44
CA GLN A 135 28.44 32.05 3.37
C GLN A 135 28.61 31.34 2.02
N GLU A 136 29.11 30.10 2.01
CA GLU A 136 29.24 29.29 0.80
C GLU A 136 27.87 28.75 0.35
N GLN A 137 27.02 28.31 1.29
CA GLN A 137 25.66 27.86 0.99
C GLN A 137 24.77 29.00 0.46
N LEU A 138 24.99 30.25 0.89
CA LEU A 138 24.33 31.45 0.35
C LEU A 138 24.86 31.85 -1.04
N ARG A 139 26.18 31.73 -1.28
CA ARG A 139 26.81 32.01 -2.59
C ARG A 139 26.54 30.92 -3.64
N ALA A 140 26.17 29.72 -3.23
CA ALA A 140 25.83 28.61 -4.11
C ALA A 140 24.54 28.85 -4.92
N ARG A 141 24.34 28.09 -6.00
CA ARG A 141 23.10 28.10 -6.79
C ARG A 141 21.92 27.67 -5.90
N GLN A 142 20.98 28.58 -5.67
CA GLN A 142 19.82 28.41 -4.79
C GLN A 142 18.76 27.50 -5.40
N ILE A 143 19.07 26.21 -5.48
CA ILE A 143 18.18 25.17 -6.02
C ILE A 143 17.08 24.81 -5.01
N SER A 144 15.84 24.71 -5.49
CA SER A 144 14.70 24.24 -4.70
C SER A 144 14.59 22.71 -4.69
N ALA A 145 13.96 22.15 -3.66
CA ALA A 145 13.64 20.73 -3.61
C ALA A 145 12.76 20.26 -4.80
N GLN A 146 11.97 21.15 -5.41
CA GLN A 146 11.17 20.84 -6.60
C GLN A 146 12.03 20.75 -7.87
N GLN A 147 13.01 21.64 -8.04
CA GLN A 147 13.98 21.55 -9.15
C GLN A 147 14.85 20.28 -9.01
N ILE A 148 15.26 19.90 -7.80
CA ILE A 148 15.92 18.60 -7.55
C ILE A 148 15.01 17.44 -7.94
N ASN A 149 13.71 17.47 -7.59
CA ASN A 149 12.77 16.41 -8.00
C ASN A 149 12.77 16.23 -9.53
N LYS A 150 12.59 17.32 -10.29
CA LYS A 150 12.51 17.25 -11.76
C LYS A 150 13.86 16.89 -12.41
N LEU A 151 14.97 17.41 -11.90
CA LEU A 151 16.31 17.10 -12.41
C LEU A 151 16.69 15.62 -12.21
N GLU A 152 16.36 15.06 -11.04
CA GLU A 152 16.51 13.63 -10.75
C GLU A 152 15.53 12.73 -11.53
N GLU A 153 14.45 13.30 -12.07
CA GLU A 153 13.58 12.59 -13.01
C GLU A 153 14.14 12.66 -14.45
N LEU A 154 14.66 13.81 -14.90
CA LEU A 154 15.37 13.93 -16.17
C LEU A 154 16.63 13.04 -16.23
N TRP A 155 17.42 12.96 -15.16
CA TRP A 155 18.63 12.13 -15.10
C TRP A 155 18.39 10.62 -15.26
N LYS A 156 17.14 10.14 -15.19
CA LYS A 156 16.77 8.75 -15.48
C LYS A 156 16.63 8.45 -16.97
N GLU A 157 16.60 9.48 -17.82
CA GLU A 157 16.40 9.37 -19.27
C GLU A 157 17.50 10.09 -20.05
N ASN A 158 18.01 11.21 -19.53
CA ASN A 158 19.19 11.91 -20.01
C ASN A 158 20.14 12.22 -18.82
N PRO A 159 21.16 11.38 -18.58
CA PRO A 159 22.15 11.61 -17.51
C PRO A 159 22.89 12.95 -17.61
N GLU A 160 23.06 13.51 -18.80
CA GLU A 160 23.78 14.78 -19.02
C GLU A 160 22.89 16.03 -18.94
N ALA A 161 21.59 15.87 -18.63
CA ALA A 161 20.67 16.99 -18.46
C ALA A 161 21.13 17.94 -17.33
N LYS A 162 20.88 19.24 -17.52
CA LYS A 162 21.20 20.30 -16.56
C LYS A 162 19.91 20.97 -16.06
N LEU A 163 20.00 21.92 -15.12
CA LEU A 163 18.79 22.62 -14.66
C LEU A 163 18.13 23.42 -15.79
N GLU A 164 18.93 23.90 -16.73
CA GLU A 164 18.54 24.69 -17.87
C GLU A 164 17.68 23.89 -18.88
N ASP A 165 17.67 22.54 -18.80
CA ASP A 165 16.76 21.68 -19.57
C ASP A 165 15.34 21.64 -18.99
N LEU A 166 15.13 22.06 -17.73
CA LEU A 166 13.82 22.07 -17.06
C LEU A 166 12.83 23.11 -17.63
N GLU A 167 13.31 24.05 -18.42
CA GLU A 167 12.54 25.19 -18.95
C GLU A 167 12.03 24.94 -20.39
N LYS A 168 12.28 23.75 -20.94
CA LYS A 168 11.86 23.37 -22.30
C LYS A 168 10.35 23.06 -22.36
N PRO A 169 9.60 23.59 -23.36
CA PRO A 169 8.18 23.30 -23.51
C PRO A 169 7.94 21.81 -23.85
N GLY A 170 6.81 21.27 -23.38
CA GLY A 170 6.42 19.86 -23.56
C GLY A 170 6.78 18.92 -22.41
N VAL A 171 7.57 19.36 -21.43
CA VAL A 171 8.01 18.54 -20.27
C VAL A 171 6.92 18.42 -19.18
N ASP A 172 5.89 19.26 -19.20
CA ASP A 172 5.03 19.53 -18.03
C ASP A 172 3.51 19.59 -18.33
N GLU A 173 3.01 18.78 -19.27
CA GLU A 173 1.57 18.51 -19.36
C GLU A 173 1.11 17.71 -18.11
N GLU A 174 0.40 18.39 -17.20
CA GLU A 174 -0.31 17.74 -16.09
C GLU A 174 -1.67 17.21 -16.58
N PRO A 175 -2.07 15.98 -16.23
CA PRO A 175 -3.29 15.36 -16.75
C PRO A 175 -4.57 16.01 -16.20
N GLN A 176 -5.65 15.91 -16.96
CA GLN A 176 -6.98 16.38 -16.55
C GLN A 176 -7.43 15.71 -15.24
N GLN A 177 -8.04 16.51 -14.36
CA GLN A 177 -8.49 16.04 -13.05
C GLN A 177 -9.82 15.28 -13.14
N VAL A 178 -10.00 14.30 -12.24
CA VAL A 178 -11.26 13.60 -11.98
C VAL A 178 -12.35 14.62 -11.62
N LEU A 179 -13.53 14.45 -12.21
CA LEU A 179 -14.69 15.32 -12.01
C LEU A 179 -15.68 14.65 -11.06
N LEU A 180 -16.52 15.45 -10.38
CA LEU A 180 -17.65 14.87 -9.65
C LEU A 180 -18.75 14.39 -10.59
N ARG A 181 -19.06 15.21 -11.61
CA ARG A 181 -20.03 14.94 -12.67
C ARG A 181 -19.35 14.86 -14.02
N TYR A 182 -19.88 14.05 -14.91
CA TYR A 182 -19.42 13.83 -16.27
C TYR A 182 -20.61 14.01 -17.23
N ASP A 183 -20.38 14.54 -18.43
CA ASP A 183 -21.46 14.72 -19.42
C ASP A 183 -21.92 13.38 -20.03
N ASP A 184 -20.97 12.49 -20.30
CA ASP A 184 -21.19 11.14 -20.82
C ASP A 184 -20.07 10.17 -20.38
N ALA A 185 -20.23 8.89 -20.73
CA ALA A 185 -19.23 7.85 -20.44
C ALA A 185 -17.95 7.93 -21.31
N TYR A 186 -17.96 8.65 -22.44
CA TYR A 186 -16.74 8.90 -23.22
C TYR A 186 -15.84 9.94 -22.55
N GLN A 187 -16.40 11.02 -21.98
CA GLN A 187 -15.67 11.98 -21.16
C GLN A 187 -15.09 11.30 -19.91
N TYR A 188 -15.87 10.42 -19.28
CA TYR A 188 -15.41 9.58 -18.17
C TYR A 188 -14.22 8.69 -18.57
N GLN A 189 -14.31 8.00 -19.72
CA GLN A 189 -13.18 7.23 -20.27
C GLN A 189 -11.98 8.11 -20.61
N ASN A 190 -12.18 9.28 -21.21
CA ASN A 190 -11.13 10.20 -21.64
C ASN A 190 -10.36 10.81 -20.46
N ILE A 191 -10.97 10.89 -19.27
CA ILE A 191 -10.31 11.36 -18.05
C ILE A 191 -9.63 10.19 -17.33
N PHE A 192 -10.33 9.08 -17.07
CA PHE A 192 -9.73 7.96 -16.33
C PHE A 192 -8.71 7.14 -17.13
N GLY A 193 -8.87 7.03 -18.46
CA GLY A 193 -7.99 6.24 -19.32
C GLY A 193 -6.52 6.70 -19.29
N PRO A 194 -6.23 8.01 -19.49
CA PRO A 194 -4.88 8.55 -19.32
C PRO A 194 -4.31 8.36 -17.90
N LEU A 195 -5.14 8.46 -16.85
CA LEU A 195 -4.69 8.25 -15.47
C LEU A 195 -4.30 6.79 -15.21
N VAL A 196 -5.10 5.84 -15.69
CA VAL A 196 -4.77 4.39 -15.63
C VAL A 196 -3.50 4.09 -16.44
N LYS A 197 -3.30 4.76 -17.59
CA LYS A 197 -2.05 4.62 -18.37
C LYS A 197 -0.84 5.20 -17.61
N LEU A 198 -0.96 6.38 -17.01
CA LEU A 198 0.11 7.00 -16.22
C LEU A 198 0.52 6.17 -14.99
N GLU A 199 -0.40 5.41 -14.39
CA GLU A 199 -0.08 4.42 -13.36
C GLU A 199 0.59 3.17 -13.95
N ALA A 200 0.07 2.64 -15.06
CA ALA A 200 0.60 1.45 -15.73
C ALA A 200 2.04 1.64 -16.24
N ASP A 201 2.32 2.76 -16.91
CA ASP A 201 3.66 3.09 -17.41
C ASP A 201 4.65 3.33 -16.25
N TYR A 202 4.17 3.88 -15.12
CA TYR A 202 4.98 4.08 -13.92
C TYR A 202 5.29 2.75 -13.20
N ASP A 203 4.29 1.89 -12.97
CA ASP A 203 4.47 0.56 -12.39
C ASP A 203 5.36 -0.33 -13.27
N LYS A 204 5.20 -0.27 -14.59
CA LYS A 204 6.09 -0.92 -15.55
C LYS A 204 7.54 -0.46 -15.38
N LYS A 205 7.80 0.84 -15.47
CA LYS A 205 9.16 1.42 -15.31
C LYS A 205 9.74 1.12 -13.92
N LEU A 206 8.89 1.06 -12.89
CA LEU A 206 9.27 0.70 -11.53
C LEU A 206 9.64 -0.78 -11.40
N LYS A 207 8.90 -1.72 -11.99
CA LYS A 207 9.19 -3.16 -11.98
C LYS A 207 10.38 -3.53 -12.87
N GLU A 208 10.45 -2.99 -14.09
CA GLU A 208 11.55 -3.30 -15.03
C GLU A 208 12.90 -2.75 -14.55
N SER A 209 12.92 -1.70 -13.73
CA SER A 209 14.14 -1.18 -13.08
C SER A 209 14.55 -1.94 -11.79
N GLN A 210 13.93 -3.08 -11.48
CA GLN A 210 14.23 -3.88 -10.29
C GLN A 210 15.06 -5.15 -10.54
N THR A 211 15.58 -5.40 -11.75
CA THR A 211 16.48 -6.53 -12.01
C THR A 211 17.61 -6.60 -10.96
N GLN A 212 17.81 -7.79 -10.37
CA GLN A 212 18.85 -8.04 -9.37
C GLN A 212 19.87 -9.04 -9.92
N ASP A 213 21.13 -8.63 -10.00
CA ASP A 213 22.25 -9.45 -10.46
C ASP A 213 22.95 -10.21 -9.32
N ASN A 214 23.84 -11.15 -9.68
CA ASN A 214 24.66 -11.95 -8.75
C ASN A 214 23.87 -12.66 -7.66
N ILE A 215 22.67 -13.13 -8.01
CA ILE A 215 21.79 -13.90 -7.12
C ILE A 215 22.34 -15.31 -6.92
N VAL A 216 22.36 -15.73 -5.66
CA VAL A 216 22.67 -17.11 -5.24
C VAL A 216 21.36 -17.91 -5.19
N VAL A 217 21.31 -19.04 -5.88
CA VAL A 217 20.15 -19.92 -5.99
C VAL A 217 20.41 -21.24 -5.30
N ARG A 218 19.48 -21.66 -4.44
CA ARG A 218 19.34 -23.02 -3.93
C ARG A 218 18.19 -23.72 -4.67
N TRP A 219 18.51 -24.80 -5.35
CA TRP A 219 17.53 -25.63 -6.06
C TRP A 219 16.83 -26.62 -5.13
N ASP A 220 15.60 -26.97 -5.49
CA ASP A 220 14.72 -27.86 -4.73
C ASP A 220 13.69 -28.52 -5.66
N VAL A 221 12.93 -29.50 -5.15
CA VAL A 221 11.84 -30.18 -5.88
C VAL A 221 10.58 -30.18 -5.05
N GLY A 222 9.50 -29.56 -5.57
CA GLY A 222 8.19 -29.59 -4.94
C GLY A 222 7.57 -31.00 -4.96
N LEU A 223 6.66 -31.28 -4.04
CA LEU A 223 5.90 -32.55 -4.02
C LEU A 223 5.12 -32.82 -5.32
N ASN A 224 4.85 -31.76 -6.10
CA ASN A 224 4.29 -31.79 -7.45
C ASN A 224 5.34 -32.04 -8.57
N LYS A 225 6.52 -32.56 -8.22
CA LYS A 225 7.68 -32.83 -9.10
C LYS A 225 8.26 -31.63 -9.86
N LYS A 226 7.84 -30.39 -9.57
CA LYS A 226 8.38 -29.19 -10.23
C LYS A 226 9.65 -28.68 -9.56
N ARG A 227 10.54 -28.08 -10.35
CA ARG A 227 11.74 -27.39 -9.86
C ARG A 227 11.37 -26.08 -9.17
N ILE A 228 11.87 -25.92 -7.96
CA ILE A 228 11.75 -24.69 -7.17
C ILE A 228 13.14 -24.06 -7.06
N ALA A 229 13.22 -22.75 -7.28
CA ALA A 229 14.41 -21.94 -7.03
C ALA A 229 14.17 -21.08 -5.78
N TYR A 230 14.98 -21.29 -4.74
CA TYR A 230 15.04 -20.43 -3.57
C TYR A 230 16.21 -19.46 -3.70
N PHE A 231 15.99 -18.18 -3.40
CA PHE A 231 17.03 -17.16 -3.42
C PHE A 231 16.71 -16.02 -2.47
N ARG A 232 17.73 -15.23 -2.11
CA ARG A 232 17.56 -14.03 -1.29
C ARG A 232 17.73 -12.81 -2.19
N LEU A 233 16.65 -12.05 -2.36
CA LEU A 233 16.74 -10.72 -2.95
C LEU A 233 17.41 -9.79 -1.93
N PRO A 234 18.40 -8.95 -2.32
CA PRO A 234 18.92 -7.90 -1.44
C PRO A 234 17.76 -7.04 -0.93
N LYS A 235 17.67 -6.79 0.39
CA LYS A 235 16.48 -6.18 1.04
C LYS A 235 16.05 -4.91 0.30
N ALA A 236 14.98 -5.06 -0.49
CA ALA A 236 14.59 -4.11 -1.51
C ALA A 236 13.87 -2.89 -0.92
N ASN A 237 13.72 -1.86 -1.74
CA ASN A 237 13.10 -0.60 -1.31
C ASN A 237 11.60 -0.78 -1.04
N GLU A 238 11.02 0.10 -0.22
CA GLU A 238 9.61 0.07 0.24
C GLU A 238 8.55 -0.01 -0.88
N GLU A 239 8.94 0.37 -2.09
CA GLU A 239 8.12 0.32 -3.31
C GLU A 239 7.86 -1.12 -3.79
N MET A 240 8.69 -2.10 -3.38
CA MET A 240 8.65 -3.48 -3.86
C MET A 240 7.82 -4.39 -2.95
N LYS A 241 6.51 -4.41 -3.13
CA LYS A 241 5.65 -5.48 -2.61
C LYS A 241 5.63 -6.65 -3.60
N LEU A 242 6.31 -7.75 -3.23
CA LEU A 242 6.22 -9.04 -3.92
C LEU A 242 4.99 -9.81 -3.39
N MET A 243 4.18 -10.38 -4.28
CA MET A 243 2.98 -11.12 -3.92
C MET A 243 3.07 -12.58 -4.39
N HIS A 244 2.46 -13.51 -3.64
CA HIS A 244 2.32 -14.89 -4.12
C HIS A 244 1.52 -14.92 -5.43
N GLY A 245 2.08 -15.55 -6.46
CA GLY A 245 1.57 -15.58 -7.83
C GLY A 245 2.08 -14.46 -8.76
N ASP A 246 2.99 -13.60 -8.30
CA ASP A 246 3.82 -12.76 -9.17
C ASP A 246 4.71 -13.63 -10.06
N GLU A 247 5.12 -13.13 -11.24
CA GLU A 247 6.09 -13.82 -12.10
C GLU A 247 7.46 -13.16 -12.02
N LEU A 248 8.49 -14.00 -11.85
CA LEU A 248 9.89 -13.61 -11.93
C LEU A 248 10.57 -14.43 -13.02
N ARG A 249 11.49 -13.80 -13.76
CA ARG A 249 12.37 -14.48 -14.70
C ARG A 249 13.73 -14.66 -14.05
N LEU A 250 14.17 -15.90 -13.94
CA LEU A 250 15.49 -16.28 -13.47
C LEU A 250 16.36 -16.57 -14.71
N ARG A 251 17.41 -15.77 -14.90
CA ARG A 251 18.43 -15.96 -15.95
C ARG A 251 19.71 -16.48 -15.32
N TYR A 252 20.44 -17.33 -16.02
CA TYR A 252 21.80 -17.73 -15.68
C TYR A 252 22.77 -17.12 -16.70
N LEU A 253 23.78 -16.38 -16.21
CA LEU A 253 24.78 -15.68 -17.01
C LEU A 253 26.24 -16.08 -16.69
N GLY A 254 26.45 -17.09 -15.84
CA GLY A 254 27.78 -17.62 -15.56
C GLY A 254 28.32 -18.54 -16.67
N GLU A 255 29.58 -18.92 -16.56
CA GLU A 255 30.30 -19.67 -17.60
C GLU A 255 30.09 -21.19 -17.52
N LEU A 256 29.72 -21.73 -16.34
CA LEU A 256 29.65 -23.17 -16.06
C LEU A 256 28.51 -23.93 -16.80
N HIS A 257 27.58 -23.22 -17.43
CA HIS A 257 26.46 -23.77 -18.18
C HIS A 257 26.10 -22.82 -19.33
N LYS A 258 25.37 -23.30 -20.35
CA LYS A 258 24.88 -22.44 -21.43
C LYS A 258 23.94 -21.35 -20.88
N PRO A 259 23.90 -20.14 -21.48
CA PRO A 259 22.97 -19.10 -21.07
C PRO A 259 21.52 -19.61 -21.02
N TRP A 260 20.88 -19.49 -19.85
CA TRP A 260 19.56 -20.04 -19.58
C TRP A 260 18.60 -18.99 -19.05
N SER A 261 17.30 -19.18 -19.28
CA SER A 261 16.24 -18.26 -18.85
C SER A 261 14.95 -19.03 -18.59
N GLY A 262 14.52 -19.07 -17.32
CA GLY A 262 13.26 -19.67 -16.90
C GLY A 262 12.33 -18.64 -16.28
N VAL A 263 11.02 -18.78 -16.48
CA VAL A 263 10.01 -17.98 -15.78
C VAL A 263 9.33 -18.86 -14.74
N GLY A 264 9.24 -18.35 -13.51
CA GLY A 264 8.55 -19.00 -12.40
C GLY A 264 7.53 -18.10 -11.72
N HIS A 265 6.64 -18.70 -10.93
CA HIS A 265 5.68 -18.00 -10.09
C HIS A 265 6.15 -17.98 -8.65
N VAL A 266 6.01 -16.85 -7.96
CA VAL A 266 6.34 -16.72 -6.54
C VAL A 266 5.40 -17.57 -5.70
N ILE A 267 5.94 -18.63 -5.09
CA ILE A 267 5.23 -19.49 -4.14
C ILE A 267 5.54 -19.10 -2.68
N LYS A 268 6.69 -18.47 -2.41
CA LYS A 268 7.07 -17.93 -1.10
C LYS A 268 7.60 -16.50 -1.21
N ILE A 269 7.09 -15.62 -0.35
CA ILE A 269 7.60 -14.25 -0.14
C ILE A 269 8.43 -14.20 1.17
N PRO A 270 9.30 -13.19 1.37
CA PRO A 270 10.08 -13.04 2.59
C PRO A 270 9.15 -12.84 3.81
N ASP A 271 9.29 -13.71 4.80
CA ASP A 271 8.40 -13.84 5.95
C ASP A 271 9.16 -13.78 7.28
N ASN A 272 8.46 -13.99 8.40
CA ASN A 272 9.05 -14.00 9.73
C ASN A 272 10.03 -15.18 9.98
N TYR A 273 9.99 -16.22 9.16
CA TYR A 273 10.83 -17.41 9.28
C TYR A 273 12.09 -17.31 8.41
N SER A 274 12.04 -16.54 7.32
CA SER A 274 12.98 -16.64 6.21
C SER A 274 12.94 -15.43 5.27
N ASP A 275 14.09 -14.78 5.07
CA ASP A 275 14.32 -13.76 4.03
C ASP A 275 14.38 -14.37 2.59
N GLU A 276 14.22 -15.69 2.40
CA GLU A 276 14.22 -16.35 1.08
C GLU A 276 12.88 -16.19 0.33
N VAL A 277 12.97 -15.70 -0.91
CA VAL A 277 11.94 -15.85 -1.95
C VAL A 277 12.05 -17.26 -2.54
N ALA A 278 10.92 -17.87 -2.90
CA ALA A 278 10.90 -19.10 -3.67
C ALA A 278 9.98 -18.98 -4.88
N ILE A 279 10.45 -19.41 -6.05
CA ILE A 279 9.66 -19.51 -7.28
C ILE A 279 9.52 -20.96 -7.73
N GLU A 280 8.31 -21.35 -8.14
CA GLU A 280 8.06 -22.58 -8.89
C GLU A 280 8.23 -22.29 -10.37
N LEU A 281 9.13 -23.00 -11.06
CA LEU A 281 9.36 -22.81 -12.50
C LEU A 281 8.20 -23.36 -13.34
N LYS A 282 7.91 -22.70 -14.46
CA LYS A 282 6.87 -23.11 -15.42
C LYS A 282 7.21 -24.39 -16.19
N SER A 283 8.49 -24.74 -16.31
CA SER A 283 8.98 -25.99 -16.91
C SER A 283 10.23 -26.46 -16.18
N ASN A 284 10.45 -27.78 -16.16
CA ASN A 284 11.62 -28.44 -15.60
C ASN A 284 12.76 -28.61 -16.64
N ALA A 285 12.53 -28.27 -17.92
CA ALA A 285 13.47 -28.55 -19.00
C ALA A 285 14.70 -27.63 -18.98
N GLY A 286 15.90 -28.23 -19.08
CA GLY A 286 17.17 -27.51 -19.21
C GLY A 286 17.55 -26.62 -18.02
N VAL A 287 16.96 -26.85 -16.84
CA VAL A 287 17.24 -26.06 -15.62
C VAL A 287 18.65 -26.39 -15.11
N PRO A 288 19.56 -25.41 -14.96
CA PRO A 288 20.93 -25.64 -14.53
C PRO A 288 21.01 -25.82 -13.00
N VAL A 289 20.67 -27.03 -12.53
CA VAL A 289 20.56 -27.38 -11.10
C VAL A 289 21.91 -27.52 -10.40
N GLU A 290 22.96 -27.77 -11.18
CA GLU A 290 24.36 -27.78 -10.78
C GLU A 290 24.94 -26.37 -10.54
N CYS A 291 24.34 -25.34 -11.15
CA CYS A 291 24.74 -23.95 -10.98
C CYS A 291 23.99 -23.30 -9.80
N THR A 292 24.74 -22.62 -8.92
CA THR A 292 24.20 -21.93 -7.72
C THR A 292 24.53 -20.43 -7.67
N LEU A 293 25.49 -19.96 -8.46
CA LEU A 293 25.97 -18.57 -8.53
C LEU A 293 25.61 -17.91 -9.87
N ASN A 294 25.85 -16.60 -10.00
CA ASN A 294 25.74 -15.83 -11.25
C ASN A 294 24.37 -15.91 -11.93
N PHE A 295 23.30 -16.01 -11.13
CA PHE A 295 21.94 -15.80 -11.60
C PHE A 295 21.54 -14.32 -11.56
N VAL A 296 20.56 -13.97 -12.39
CA VAL A 296 19.92 -12.66 -12.45
C VAL A 296 18.41 -12.85 -12.35
N VAL A 297 17.74 -12.03 -11.53
CA VAL A 297 16.28 -12.07 -11.36
C VAL A 297 15.65 -10.80 -11.93
N ASP A 298 14.86 -10.95 -13.00
CA ASP A 298 14.01 -9.87 -13.54
C ASP A 298 12.58 -10.00 -13.02
N PHE A 299 11.93 -8.87 -12.78
CA PHE A 299 10.51 -8.80 -12.43
C PHE A 299 9.67 -8.77 -13.70
N VAL A 300 8.82 -9.78 -13.92
CA VAL A 300 7.98 -9.84 -15.11
C VAL A 300 6.75 -8.97 -14.88
N TRP A 301 6.81 -7.72 -15.36
CA TRP A 301 5.65 -6.84 -15.37
C TRP A 301 4.50 -7.43 -16.20
N LYS A 302 3.26 -7.15 -15.79
CA LYS A 302 2.04 -7.61 -16.46
C LYS A 302 1.04 -6.47 -16.54
N SER A 303 0.68 -6.09 -17.75
CA SER A 303 -0.36 -5.11 -18.05
C SER A 303 -1.78 -5.53 -17.59
N THR A 304 -2.00 -6.82 -17.29
CA THR A 304 -3.34 -7.44 -17.19
C THR A 304 -4.32 -6.77 -16.22
N SER A 305 -3.86 -6.13 -15.15
CA SER A 305 -4.71 -5.32 -14.27
C SER A 305 -5.21 -4.06 -14.99
N PHE A 306 -4.28 -3.28 -15.52
CA PHE A 306 -4.52 -2.04 -16.26
C PHE A 306 -5.30 -2.29 -17.55
N ASP A 307 -5.00 -3.37 -18.30
CA ASP A 307 -5.74 -3.80 -19.49
C ASP A 307 -7.23 -4.00 -19.18
N ARG A 308 -7.54 -4.65 -18.05
CA ARG A 308 -8.92 -4.89 -17.62
C ARG A 308 -9.62 -3.62 -17.17
N MET A 309 -8.91 -2.68 -16.53
CA MET A 309 -9.44 -1.34 -16.24
C MET A 309 -9.77 -0.58 -17.53
N GLN A 310 -8.82 -0.51 -18.48
CA GLN A 310 -9.03 0.16 -19.78
C GLN A 310 -10.17 -0.49 -20.59
N ALA A 311 -10.26 -1.82 -20.58
CA ALA A 311 -11.36 -2.55 -21.21
C ALA A 311 -12.70 -2.22 -20.54
N ALA A 312 -12.77 -2.16 -19.20
CA ALA A 312 -13.99 -1.80 -18.49
C ALA A 312 -14.42 -0.34 -18.76
N LEU A 313 -13.49 0.61 -18.77
CA LEU A 313 -13.77 2.00 -19.15
C LEU A 313 -14.32 2.08 -20.59
N LYS A 314 -13.74 1.32 -21.53
CA LYS A 314 -14.23 1.24 -22.92
C LYS A 314 -15.62 0.59 -23.01
N THR A 315 -15.87 -0.48 -22.27
CA THR A 315 -17.19 -1.14 -22.25
C THR A 315 -18.25 -0.20 -21.69
N PHE A 316 -17.96 0.54 -20.60
CA PHE A 316 -18.88 1.53 -20.04
C PHE A 316 -19.22 2.68 -21.02
N ALA A 317 -18.28 3.03 -21.91
CA ALA A 317 -18.48 4.08 -22.92
C ALA A 317 -19.20 3.59 -24.20
N VAL A 318 -19.05 2.31 -24.58
CA VAL A 318 -19.47 1.79 -25.90
C VAL A 318 -20.63 0.79 -25.82
N ASP A 319 -20.87 0.14 -24.69
CA ASP A 319 -21.92 -0.86 -24.49
C ASP A 319 -22.97 -0.36 -23.50
N GLU A 320 -24.08 0.16 -24.02
CA GLU A 320 -25.24 0.62 -23.25
C GLU A 320 -25.91 -0.51 -22.43
N THR A 321 -25.64 -1.78 -22.73
CA THR A 321 -26.21 -2.92 -21.98
C THR A 321 -25.35 -3.34 -20.79
N SER A 322 -24.11 -2.85 -20.71
CA SER A 322 -23.14 -3.18 -19.66
C SER A 322 -23.57 -2.78 -18.25
N VAL A 323 -24.43 -1.77 -18.12
CA VAL A 323 -25.03 -1.29 -16.87
C VAL A 323 -26.48 -0.88 -17.11
N TRP A 324 -27.33 -0.95 -16.09
CA TRP A 324 -28.68 -0.39 -16.18
C TRP A 324 -28.65 1.15 -16.16
N GLY A 325 -29.44 1.82 -17.02
CA GLY A 325 -29.38 3.28 -17.23
C GLY A 325 -29.50 4.16 -15.98
N TYR A 326 -30.24 3.73 -14.95
CA TYR A 326 -30.25 4.41 -13.65
C TYR A 326 -28.86 4.41 -12.97
N ILE A 327 -28.16 3.27 -13.02
CA ILE A 327 -26.80 3.13 -12.50
C ILE A 327 -25.83 3.96 -13.36
N TYR A 328 -25.95 3.90 -14.70
CA TYR A 328 -25.18 4.75 -15.62
C TYR A 328 -25.25 6.24 -15.23
N HIS A 329 -26.45 6.80 -15.14
CA HIS A 329 -26.64 8.21 -14.81
C HIS A 329 -26.20 8.56 -13.37
N LYS A 330 -26.49 7.73 -12.36
CA LYS A 330 -26.00 7.95 -10.99
C LYS A 330 -24.46 7.85 -10.89
N LEU A 331 -23.81 7.01 -11.70
CA LEU A 331 -22.34 6.94 -11.79
C LEU A 331 -21.76 8.20 -12.43
N LEU A 332 -22.33 8.72 -13.52
CA LEU A 332 -21.90 10.00 -14.11
C LEU A 332 -22.24 11.22 -13.23
N GLY A 333 -22.96 11.04 -12.11
CA GLY A 333 -23.36 12.12 -11.19
C GLY A 333 -24.53 12.98 -11.70
N HIS A 334 -25.29 12.47 -12.67
CA HIS A 334 -26.52 13.11 -13.16
C HIS A 334 -27.60 13.07 -12.07
N GLU A 335 -28.55 14.00 -12.17
CA GLU A 335 -29.73 14.00 -11.31
C GLU A 335 -30.78 13.03 -11.87
N VAL A 336 -31.23 12.11 -11.04
CA VAL A 336 -32.14 11.01 -11.39
C VAL A 336 -33.07 10.76 -10.20
N GLU A 337 -34.37 10.61 -10.44
CA GLU A 337 -35.33 10.21 -9.40
C GLU A 337 -34.96 8.84 -8.80
N ASP A 338 -35.07 8.70 -7.48
CA ASP A 338 -34.64 7.48 -6.77
C ASP A 338 -35.56 6.28 -7.06
N ALA A 339 -35.09 5.39 -7.94
CA ALA A 339 -35.82 4.19 -8.32
C ALA A 339 -35.85 3.14 -7.20
N VAL A 340 -37.01 2.49 -7.02
CA VAL A 340 -37.22 1.43 -6.02
C VAL A 340 -37.38 0.07 -6.71
N ILE A 341 -36.58 -0.91 -6.30
CA ILE A 341 -36.71 -2.30 -6.74
C ILE A 341 -37.88 -2.94 -5.99
N LYS A 342 -38.90 -3.36 -6.74
CA LYS A 342 -39.99 -4.21 -6.22
C LYS A 342 -39.46 -5.62 -6.01
N CYS A 343 -39.29 -6.02 -4.75
CA CYS A 343 -38.87 -7.35 -4.34
C CYS A 343 -39.72 -7.84 -3.15
N GLN A 344 -39.85 -9.15 -2.98
CA GLN A 344 -40.42 -9.73 -1.76
C GLN A 344 -39.36 -9.68 -0.65
N LEU A 345 -39.66 -8.98 0.45
CA LEU A 345 -38.77 -8.94 1.61
C LEU A 345 -38.87 -10.26 2.41
N PRO A 346 -37.74 -10.78 2.92
CA PRO A 346 -37.73 -12.03 3.69
C PRO A 346 -38.40 -11.84 5.06
N LYS A 347 -39.08 -12.89 5.56
CA LYS A 347 -39.72 -12.88 6.90
C LYS A 347 -38.71 -12.72 8.05
N ARG A 348 -37.47 -13.22 7.88
CA ARG A 348 -36.34 -13.01 8.79
C ARG A 348 -35.14 -12.53 7.97
N PHE A 349 -34.53 -11.41 8.39
CA PHE A 349 -33.39 -10.83 7.68
C PHE A 349 -32.07 -11.56 7.96
N THR A 350 -31.91 -12.24 9.10
CA THR A 350 -30.76 -13.12 9.37
C THR A 350 -30.76 -14.34 8.44
N ALA A 351 -29.65 -14.57 7.74
CA ALA A 351 -29.43 -15.78 6.96
C ALA A 351 -29.06 -16.97 7.86
N ALA A 352 -29.39 -18.19 7.44
CA ALA A 352 -28.96 -19.40 8.13
C ALA A 352 -27.43 -19.50 8.20
N GLY A 353 -26.89 -20.07 9.28
CA GLY A 353 -25.44 -20.26 9.48
C GLY A 353 -24.63 -18.99 9.76
N LEU A 354 -25.26 -17.82 9.84
CA LEU A 354 -24.64 -16.54 10.23
C LEU A 354 -25.18 -16.02 11.58
N PRO A 355 -24.43 -15.16 12.28
CA PRO A 355 -24.89 -14.51 13.50
C PRO A 355 -26.18 -13.70 13.31
N GLU A 356 -26.94 -13.52 14.39
CA GLU A 356 -28.10 -12.62 14.39
C GLU A 356 -27.70 -11.18 14.05
N LEU A 357 -28.55 -10.48 13.30
CA LEU A 357 -28.29 -9.13 12.84
C LEU A 357 -28.88 -8.11 13.80
N ASN A 358 -28.09 -7.10 14.19
CA ASN A 358 -28.61 -5.98 14.97
C ASN A 358 -29.43 -5.02 14.09
N HIS A 359 -30.18 -4.11 14.73
CA HIS A 359 -31.08 -3.16 14.08
C HIS A 359 -30.46 -2.41 12.89
N SER A 360 -29.20 -1.96 12.99
CA SER A 360 -28.52 -1.20 11.91
C SER A 360 -28.16 -2.09 10.72
N GLN A 361 -27.82 -3.36 10.97
CA GLN A 361 -27.56 -4.37 9.94
C GLN A 361 -28.86 -4.82 9.26
N VAL A 362 -29.94 -5.05 10.02
CA VAL A 362 -31.28 -5.37 9.48
C VAL A 362 -31.79 -4.23 8.61
N TYR A 363 -31.65 -2.97 9.05
CA TYR A 363 -31.99 -1.80 8.27
C TYR A 363 -31.18 -1.71 6.96
N ALA A 364 -29.88 -2.02 7.01
CA ALA A 364 -29.04 -2.10 5.83
C ALA A 364 -29.51 -3.17 4.83
N VAL A 365 -29.69 -4.43 5.27
CA VAL A 365 -30.20 -5.51 4.39
C VAL A 365 -31.54 -5.12 3.76
N LYS A 366 -32.51 -4.66 4.56
CA LYS A 366 -33.84 -4.24 4.07
C LYS A 366 -33.72 -3.14 3.01
N THR A 367 -32.98 -2.08 3.30
CA THR A 367 -32.86 -0.91 2.40
C THR A 367 -32.13 -1.26 1.11
N VAL A 368 -31.08 -2.09 1.18
CA VAL A 368 -30.26 -2.51 0.03
C VAL A 368 -31.07 -3.36 -0.95
N LEU A 369 -31.85 -4.33 -0.45
CA LEU A 369 -32.68 -5.20 -1.30
C LEU A 369 -33.72 -4.42 -2.13
N GLN A 370 -34.11 -3.23 -1.67
CA GLN A 370 -35.09 -2.36 -2.34
C GLN A 370 -34.45 -1.27 -3.22
N ARG A 371 -33.11 -1.16 -3.30
CA ARG A 371 -32.41 -0.08 -4.02
C ARG A 371 -31.47 -0.60 -5.12
N PRO A 372 -31.43 0.03 -6.31
CA PRO A 372 -30.51 -0.35 -7.40
C PRO A 372 -29.07 0.10 -7.19
N LEU A 373 -28.84 1.12 -6.37
CA LEU A 373 -27.51 1.54 -5.94
C LEU A 373 -27.54 1.77 -4.44
N SER A 374 -26.63 1.14 -3.71
CA SER A 374 -26.49 1.32 -2.26
C SER A 374 -25.03 1.41 -1.84
N LEU A 375 -24.72 2.37 -0.97
CA LEU A 375 -23.45 2.47 -0.28
C LEU A 375 -23.65 2.03 1.18
N ILE A 376 -22.79 1.16 1.70
CA ILE A 376 -22.77 0.77 3.13
C ILE A 376 -21.43 1.22 3.72
N GLN A 377 -21.47 2.14 4.69
CA GLN A 377 -20.30 2.47 5.51
C GLN A 377 -20.27 1.53 6.71
N GLY A 378 -19.20 0.77 6.87
CA GLY A 378 -18.99 -0.07 8.04
C GLY A 378 -17.69 0.22 8.76
N PRO A 379 -17.74 0.98 9.87
CA PRO A 379 -16.63 1.16 10.79
C PRO A 379 -16.02 -0.15 11.29
N PRO A 380 -14.78 -0.16 11.81
CA PRO A 380 -14.11 -1.35 12.32
C PRO A 380 -14.96 -2.15 13.32
N GLY A 381 -15.03 -3.47 13.14
CA GLY A 381 -15.76 -4.38 14.03
C GLY A 381 -17.30 -4.39 13.88
N THR A 382 -17.89 -3.59 12.98
CA THR A 382 -19.36 -3.49 12.80
C THR A 382 -20.02 -4.64 12.03
N GLY A 383 -19.27 -5.65 11.64
CA GLY A 383 -19.80 -6.84 10.96
C GLY A 383 -20.12 -6.64 9.48
N LYS A 384 -19.45 -5.72 8.76
CA LYS A 384 -19.57 -5.53 7.28
C LYS A 384 -19.79 -6.83 6.54
N THR A 385 -18.81 -7.72 6.58
CA THR A 385 -18.77 -8.98 5.83
C THR A 385 -19.90 -9.96 6.18
N VAL A 386 -20.46 -9.87 7.40
CA VAL A 386 -21.66 -10.64 7.80
C VAL A 386 -22.92 -10.04 7.16
N THR A 387 -23.00 -8.71 7.13
CA THR A 387 -24.08 -7.97 6.44
C THR A 387 -24.00 -8.20 4.93
N SER A 388 -22.81 -8.10 4.32
CA SER A 388 -22.53 -8.42 2.92
C SER A 388 -22.96 -9.83 2.56
N ALA A 389 -22.53 -10.85 3.33
CA ALA A 389 -22.92 -12.24 3.09
C ALA A 389 -24.43 -12.46 3.23
N THR A 390 -25.09 -11.76 4.16
CA THR A 390 -26.56 -11.84 4.32
C THR A 390 -27.32 -11.14 3.19
N ILE A 391 -26.80 -10.03 2.66
CA ILE A 391 -27.33 -9.37 1.45
C ILE A 391 -27.24 -10.33 0.26
N VAL A 392 -26.07 -10.94 0.04
CA VAL A 392 -25.85 -11.93 -1.04
C VAL A 392 -26.82 -13.11 -0.90
N TYR A 393 -27.02 -13.64 0.32
CA TYR A 393 -27.97 -14.72 0.57
C TYR A 393 -29.38 -14.39 0.08
N HIS A 394 -29.92 -13.24 0.46
CA HIS A 394 -31.28 -12.85 0.03
C HIS A 394 -31.36 -12.49 -1.45
N LEU A 395 -30.30 -11.94 -2.06
CA LEU A 395 -30.25 -11.70 -3.51
C LEU A 395 -30.29 -13.01 -4.31
N VAL A 396 -29.58 -14.05 -3.87
CA VAL A 396 -29.67 -15.40 -4.47
C VAL A 396 -31.07 -15.97 -4.32
N LYS A 397 -31.71 -15.85 -3.15
CA LYS A 397 -33.08 -16.35 -2.93
C LYS A 397 -34.16 -15.62 -3.74
N GLN A 398 -33.84 -14.53 -4.44
CA GLN A 398 -34.73 -13.93 -5.44
C GLN A 398 -34.66 -14.59 -6.83
N GLY A 399 -33.76 -15.56 -7.05
CA GLY A 399 -33.74 -16.41 -8.26
C GLY A 399 -33.22 -15.76 -9.54
N ASN A 400 -32.54 -14.61 -9.46
CA ASN A 400 -32.09 -13.83 -10.62
C ASN A 400 -30.76 -14.30 -11.26
N GLY A 401 -30.40 -15.59 -11.12
CA GLY A 401 -29.09 -16.12 -11.50
C GLY A 401 -27.99 -15.84 -10.47
N PRO A 402 -26.71 -16.13 -10.81
CA PRO A 402 -25.60 -16.00 -9.88
C PRO A 402 -25.35 -14.55 -9.45
N VAL A 403 -25.05 -14.35 -8.16
CA VAL A 403 -24.59 -13.05 -7.64
C VAL A 403 -23.08 -12.93 -7.78
N LEU A 404 -22.59 -11.80 -8.31
CA LEU A 404 -21.16 -11.51 -8.37
C LEU A 404 -20.71 -10.80 -7.09
N VAL A 405 -19.66 -11.31 -6.48
CA VAL A 405 -19.09 -10.81 -5.23
C VAL A 405 -17.61 -10.52 -5.42
N CYS A 406 -17.23 -9.26 -5.20
CA CYS A 406 -15.88 -8.76 -5.41
C CYS A 406 -15.30 -8.05 -4.18
N ALA A 407 -13.97 -7.99 -4.14
CA ALA A 407 -13.19 -7.05 -3.33
C ALA A 407 -11.82 -6.84 -4.01
N PRO A 408 -11.09 -5.73 -3.76
CA PRO A 408 -9.77 -5.53 -4.38
C PRO A 408 -8.74 -6.54 -3.88
N SER A 409 -8.70 -6.81 -2.56
CA SER A 409 -7.73 -7.75 -1.97
C SER A 409 -8.26 -9.18 -1.89
N ASN A 410 -7.42 -10.16 -2.23
CA ASN A 410 -7.79 -11.58 -2.17
C ASN A 410 -8.23 -12.03 -0.77
N ILE A 411 -7.68 -11.45 0.30
CA ILE A 411 -8.04 -11.78 1.69
C ILE A 411 -9.49 -11.34 2.00
N ALA A 412 -9.91 -10.17 1.53
CA ALA A 412 -11.29 -9.72 1.68
C ALA A 412 -12.27 -10.62 0.89
N VAL A 413 -11.90 -11.04 -0.32
CA VAL A 413 -12.68 -12.03 -1.10
C VAL A 413 -12.78 -13.35 -0.34
N ASP A 414 -11.68 -13.87 0.21
CA ASP A 414 -11.66 -15.17 0.89
C ASP A 414 -12.48 -15.13 2.19
N GLN A 415 -12.37 -14.07 3.01
CA GLN A 415 -13.19 -13.85 4.20
C GLN A 415 -14.70 -13.76 3.90
N LEU A 416 -15.07 -13.17 2.75
CA LEU A 416 -16.47 -13.05 2.33
C LEU A 416 -16.98 -14.38 1.72
N THR A 417 -16.14 -15.07 0.95
CA THR A 417 -16.38 -16.43 0.42
C THR A 417 -16.72 -17.40 1.56
N GLU A 418 -15.91 -17.40 2.63
CA GLU A 418 -16.09 -18.25 3.83
C GLU A 418 -17.45 -18.00 4.50
N LYS A 419 -17.86 -16.73 4.65
CA LYS A 419 -19.14 -16.36 5.29
C LYS A 419 -20.35 -16.68 4.41
N ILE A 420 -20.25 -16.52 3.10
CA ILE A 420 -21.32 -16.88 2.18
C ILE A 420 -21.47 -18.40 2.12
N HIS A 421 -20.37 -19.16 2.09
CA HIS A 421 -20.43 -20.63 2.11
C HIS A 421 -21.14 -21.17 3.37
N LYS A 422 -20.90 -20.55 4.54
CA LYS A 422 -21.60 -20.88 5.79
C LYS A 422 -23.13 -20.73 5.75
N THR A 423 -23.69 -20.04 4.75
CA THR A 423 -25.15 -19.98 4.52
C THR A 423 -25.73 -21.16 3.72
N GLY A 424 -24.89 -22.14 3.33
CA GLY A 424 -25.29 -23.32 2.58
C GLY A 424 -25.50 -23.08 1.08
N LEU A 425 -24.92 -22.01 0.53
CA LEU A 425 -24.98 -21.69 -0.91
C LEU A 425 -23.81 -22.31 -1.70
N LYS A 426 -24.06 -22.55 -3.00
CA LYS A 426 -23.09 -23.01 -3.98
C LYS A 426 -22.15 -21.86 -4.38
N VAL A 427 -21.07 -21.70 -3.62
CA VAL A 427 -20.05 -20.68 -3.86
C VAL A 427 -18.93 -21.21 -4.75
N VAL A 428 -18.57 -20.43 -5.77
CA VAL A 428 -17.39 -20.67 -6.62
C VAL A 428 -16.39 -19.53 -6.42
N ARG A 429 -15.19 -19.85 -5.94
CA ARG A 429 -14.08 -18.90 -5.80
C ARG A 429 -13.24 -18.91 -7.08
N LEU A 430 -13.32 -17.84 -7.87
CA LEU A 430 -12.51 -17.69 -9.08
C LEU A 430 -11.17 -17.03 -8.73
N CYS A 431 -10.08 -17.76 -8.96
CA CYS A 431 -8.71 -17.26 -8.80
C CYS A 431 -8.04 -17.03 -10.17
N ALA A 432 -7.08 -16.10 -10.18
CA ALA A 432 -6.17 -15.95 -11.31
C ALA A 432 -5.26 -17.19 -11.45
N LYS A 433 -4.87 -17.55 -12.68
CA LYS A 433 -4.14 -18.80 -12.96
C LYS A 433 -2.80 -18.94 -12.22
N SER A 434 -2.07 -17.84 -12.01
CA SER A 434 -0.83 -17.84 -11.21
C SER A 434 -1.06 -17.99 -9.70
N ARG A 435 -2.33 -18.09 -9.26
CA ARG A 435 -2.72 -18.37 -7.87
C ARG A 435 -3.39 -19.74 -7.68
N GLU A 436 -3.44 -20.60 -8.69
CA GLU A 436 -4.01 -21.97 -8.58
C GLU A 436 -3.11 -22.94 -7.76
N ALA A 437 -1.92 -22.49 -7.32
CA ALA A 437 -0.99 -23.25 -6.46
C ALA A 437 -0.86 -22.67 -5.03
N ILE A 438 -1.68 -21.68 -4.65
CA ILE A 438 -1.60 -21.01 -3.35
C ILE A 438 -2.77 -21.46 -2.49
N ASP A 439 -2.47 -21.99 -1.31
CA ASP A 439 -3.51 -22.41 -0.37
C ASP A 439 -4.15 -21.22 0.40
N SER A 440 -5.36 -21.44 0.88
CA SER A 440 -6.26 -20.47 1.52
C SER A 440 -7.35 -21.23 2.28
N PRO A 441 -7.93 -20.68 3.37
CA PRO A 441 -9.07 -21.28 4.06
C PRO A 441 -10.31 -21.58 3.18
N VAL A 442 -10.35 -21.10 1.93
CA VAL A 442 -11.41 -21.37 0.94
C VAL A 442 -10.91 -22.08 -0.33
N SER A 443 -9.72 -22.70 -0.33
CA SER A 443 -9.17 -23.43 -1.49
C SER A 443 -10.09 -24.51 -2.05
N PHE A 444 -10.86 -25.18 -1.18
CA PHE A 444 -11.83 -26.21 -1.57
C PHE A 444 -13.03 -25.65 -2.35
N LEU A 445 -13.28 -24.34 -2.27
CA LEU A 445 -14.28 -23.62 -3.07
C LEU A 445 -13.70 -23.04 -4.37
N ALA A 446 -12.38 -23.18 -4.60
CA ALA A 446 -11.75 -22.62 -5.78
C ALA A 446 -12.11 -23.42 -7.04
N LEU A 447 -12.46 -22.73 -8.12
CA LEU A 447 -12.97 -23.35 -9.36
C LEU A 447 -12.07 -24.48 -9.88
N HIS A 448 -10.75 -24.30 -9.82
CA HIS A 448 -9.78 -25.31 -10.28
C HIS A 448 -9.75 -26.58 -9.41
N ASN A 449 -10.06 -26.48 -8.12
CA ASN A 449 -10.13 -27.62 -7.20
C ASN A 449 -11.51 -28.29 -7.25
N GLN A 450 -12.59 -27.52 -7.41
CA GLN A 450 -13.91 -28.10 -7.67
C GLN A 450 -13.90 -28.95 -8.95
N ILE A 451 -13.26 -28.49 -10.04
CA ILE A 451 -13.11 -29.27 -11.28
C ILE A 451 -12.27 -30.55 -11.08
N ARG A 452 -11.22 -30.50 -10.25
CA ARG A 452 -10.42 -31.70 -9.92
C ARG A 452 -11.26 -32.75 -9.17
N ASN A 453 -12.22 -32.30 -8.37
CA ASN A 453 -13.09 -33.14 -7.56
C ASN A 453 -14.46 -33.41 -8.22
N MET A 454 -14.61 -33.23 -9.54
CA MET A 454 -15.85 -33.55 -10.28
C MET A 454 -15.81 -34.96 -10.86
N ASP A 455 -16.47 -35.89 -10.18
CA ASP A 455 -16.62 -37.29 -10.63
C ASP A 455 -17.53 -37.45 -11.87
N SER A 456 -18.26 -36.40 -12.26
CA SER A 456 -19.11 -36.39 -13.45
C SER A 456 -18.33 -36.46 -14.77
N MET A 457 -17.01 -36.21 -14.76
CA MET A 457 -16.17 -36.12 -15.97
C MET A 457 -14.88 -36.95 -15.85
N PRO A 458 -14.97 -38.30 -15.80
CA PRO A 458 -13.82 -39.18 -15.57
C PRO A 458 -12.75 -39.13 -16.67
N GLU A 459 -13.09 -38.68 -17.89
CA GLU A 459 -12.10 -38.41 -18.94
C GLU A 459 -11.19 -37.23 -18.58
N LEU A 460 -11.76 -36.18 -17.97
CA LEU A 460 -10.97 -35.04 -17.49
C LEU A 460 -10.12 -35.41 -16.27
N GLN A 461 -10.63 -36.25 -15.37
CA GLN A 461 -9.85 -36.79 -14.25
C GLN A 461 -8.62 -37.59 -14.77
N LYS A 462 -8.81 -38.51 -15.73
CA LYS A 462 -7.72 -39.28 -16.34
C LYS A 462 -6.67 -38.40 -17.02
N LEU A 463 -7.11 -37.39 -17.79
CA LEU A 463 -6.20 -36.45 -18.44
C LEU A 463 -5.48 -35.54 -17.43
N GLN A 464 -6.12 -35.18 -16.32
CA GLN A 464 -5.49 -34.43 -15.23
C GLN A 464 -4.48 -35.28 -14.45
N GLN A 465 -4.80 -36.55 -14.15
CA GLN A 465 -3.87 -37.49 -13.50
C GLN A 465 -2.64 -37.73 -14.38
N LEU A 466 -2.83 -38.09 -15.66
CA LEU A 466 -1.73 -38.27 -16.60
C LEU A 466 -0.82 -37.04 -16.63
N LYS A 467 -1.41 -35.85 -16.69
CA LYS A 467 -0.67 -34.57 -16.66
C LYS A 467 0.09 -34.30 -15.37
N ASP A 468 -0.46 -34.66 -14.21
CA ASP A 468 0.22 -34.51 -12.92
C ASP A 468 1.28 -35.62 -12.71
N GLU A 469 1.19 -36.75 -13.42
CA GLU A 469 2.19 -37.82 -13.44
C GLU A 469 3.39 -37.55 -14.37
N THR A 470 3.13 -37.12 -15.62
CA THR A 470 4.12 -36.86 -16.69
C THR A 470 4.60 -35.41 -16.75
N GLY A 471 3.87 -34.46 -16.17
CA GLY A 471 4.08 -33.01 -16.27
C GLY A 471 3.50 -32.37 -17.55
N GLU A 472 3.56 -33.08 -18.69
CA GLU A 472 3.09 -32.61 -19.99
C GLU A 472 2.21 -33.66 -20.71
N LEU A 473 1.24 -33.18 -21.49
CA LEU A 473 0.31 -34.01 -22.29
C LEU A 473 0.68 -33.93 -23.78
N SER A 474 0.25 -34.94 -24.57
CA SER A 474 0.36 -34.86 -26.03
C SER A 474 -0.43 -33.66 -26.59
N SER A 475 -0.13 -33.23 -27.82
CA SER A 475 -0.84 -32.09 -28.44
C SER A 475 -2.34 -32.35 -28.66
N ALA A 476 -2.73 -33.63 -28.83
CA ALA A 476 -4.13 -34.04 -28.90
C ALA A 476 -4.79 -34.05 -27.50
N ASP A 477 -4.11 -34.61 -26.51
CA ASP A 477 -4.60 -34.72 -25.13
C ASP A 477 -4.71 -33.35 -24.45
N GLU A 478 -3.73 -32.46 -24.64
CA GLU A 478 -3.78 -31.09 -24.12
C GLU A 478 -4.93 -30.29 -24.76
N LYS A 479 -5.23 -30.54 -26.05
CA LYS A 479 -6.38 -29.94 -26.74
C LYS A 479 -7.71 -30.47 -26.19
N ARG A 480 -7.81 -31.79 -25.93
CA ARG A 480 -8.99 -32.44 -25.35
C ARG A 480 -9.21 -32.01 -23.90
N TYR A 481 -8.17 -32.06 -23.07
CA TYR A 481 -8.12 -31.56 -21.69
C TYR A 481 -8.60 -30.10 -21.61
N ARG A 482 -8.09 -29.20 -22.47
CA ARG A 482 -8.52 -27.79 -22.50
C ARG A 482 -9.99 -27.63 -22.89
N ALA A 483 -10.51 -28.46 -23.79
CA ALA A 483 -11.93 -28.43 -24.16
C ALA A 483 -12.82 -28.88 -22.99
N LEU A 484 -12.49 -30.02 -22.36
CA LEU A 484 -13.22 -30.58 -21.22
C LEU A 484 -13.14 -29.68 -19.99
N LYS A 485 -11.95 -29.16 -19.63
CA LYS A 485 -11.79 -28.21 -18.53
C LYS A 485 -12.62 -26.95 -18.78
N LYS A 486 -12.65 -26.40 -19.99
CA LYS A 486 -13.47 -25.24 -20.34
C LYS A 486 -14.98 -25.51 -20.25
N GLN A 487 -15.42 -26.74 -20.56
CA GLN A 487 -16.80 -27.17 -20.37
C GLN A 487 -17.15 -27.21 -18.87
N CYS A 488 -16.32 -27.82 -18.03
CA CYS A 488 -16.53 -27.89 -16.58
C CYS A 488 -16.43 -26.52 -15.90
N GLU A 489 -15.48 -25.66 -16.34
CA GLU A 489 -15.40 -24.25 -15.89
C GLU A 489 -16.72 -23.52 -16.18
N LYS A 490 -17.31 -23.69 -17.37
CA LYS A 490 -18.59 -23.09 -17.74
C LYS A 490 -19.74 -23.66 -16.90
N GLU A 491 -19.82 -24.97 -16.74
CA GLU A 491 -20.89 -25.67 -16.01
C GLU A 491 -20.96 -25.23 -14.54
N LEU A 492 -19.83 -25.27 -13.83
CA LEU A 492 -19.77 -24.83 -12.43
C LEU A 492 -20.11 -23.34 -12.27
N LEU A 493 -19.62 -22.48 -13.17
CA LEU A 493 -19.94 -21.05 -13.14
C LEU A 493 -21.43 -20.77 -13.45
N GLN A 494 -22.06 -21.55 -14.33
CA GLN A 494 -23.50 -21.41 -14.64
C GLN A 494 -24.42 -21.98 -13.55
N HIS A 495 -23.97 -22.96 -12.77
CA HIS A 495 -24.74 -23.57 -11.67
C HIS A 495 -24.35 -23.08 -10.26
N ALA A 496 -23.49 -22.06 -10.18
CA ALA A 496 -23.17 -21.36 -8.94
C ALA A 496 -24.34 -20.49 -8.46
N ASP A 497 -24.56 -20.43 -7.15
CA ASP A 497 -25.37 -19.40 -6.51
C ASP A 497 -24.60 -18.06 -6.48
N VAL A 498 -23.29 -18.15 -6.21
CA VAL A 498 -22.41 -16.98 -5.99
C VAL A 498 -21.04 -17.22 -6.59
N ILE A 499 -20.54 -16.24 -7.35
CA ILE A 499 -19.16 -16.21 -7.84
C ILE A 499 -18.37 -15.16 -7.06
N CYS A 500 -17.33 -15.60 -6.35
CA CYS A 500 -16.44 -14.75 -5.56
C CYS A 500 -15.10 -14.58 -6.29
N CYS A 501 -14.68 -13.35 -6.58
CA CYS A 501 -13.40 -13.05 -7.24
C CYS A 501 -12.85 -11.69 -6.79
N THR A 502 -11.62 -11.32 -7.18
CA THR A 502 -11.16 -9.94 -6.98
C THR A 502 -11.79 -9.00 -8.01
N CYS A 503 -11.82 -7.68 -7.77
CA CYS A 503 -12.34 -6.70 -8.74
C CYS A 503 -11.66 -6.84 -10.12
N VAL A 504 -10.33 -6.83 -10.18
CA VAL A 504 -9.56 -7.18 -11.39
C VAL A 504 -9.88 -8.59 -11.89
N GLY A 505 -10.12 -9.54 -10.98
CA GLY A 505 -10.50 -10.93 -11.27
C GLY A 505 -11.83 -11.09 -12.01
N ALA A 506 -12.76 -10.13 -11.89
CA ALA A 506 -14.04 -10.16 -12.62
C ALA A 506 -13.85 -10.09 -14.15
N GLY A 507 -12.82 -9.37 -14.62
CA GLY A 507 -12.44 -9.31 -16.04
C GLY A 507 -11.71 -10.56 -16.56
N ASP A 508 -11.90 -11.74 -15.95
CA ASP A 508 -11.34 -13.00 -16.43
C ASP A 508 -12.12 -13.50 -17.67
N PRO A 509 -11.44 -13.97 -18.74
CA PRO A 509 -12.11 -14.48 -19.95
C PRO A 509 -13.13 -15.60 -19.71
N ARG A 510 -13.10 -16.28 -18.55
CA ARG A 510 -14.09 -17.28 -18.13
C ARG A 510 -15.44 -16.65 -17.74
N LEU A 511 -15.45 -15.40 -17.28
CA LEU A 511 -16.65 -14.64 -16.92
C LEU A 511 -17.15 -13.72 -18.05
N ALA A 512 -16.33 -13.41 -19.06
CA ALA A 512 -16.61 -12.41 -20.10
C ALA A 512 -17.81 -12.70 -21.04
N LYS A 513 -18.56 -13.80 -20.84
CA LYS A 513 -19.83 -14.10 -21.52
C LYS A 513 -21.00 -14.32 -20.54
N MET A 514 -20.80 -14.00 -19.27
CA MET A 514 -21.83 -14.02 -18.23
C MET A 514 -22.36 -12.60 -18.00
N GLN A 515 -23.51 -12.51 -17.35
CA GLN A 515 -24.15 -11.25 -16.97
C GLN A 515 -24.62 -11.37 -15.52
N PHE A 516 -24.29 -10.37 -14.71
CA PHE A 516 -24.48 -10.35 -13.27
C PHE A 516 -25.41 -9.21 -12.89
N ARG A 517 -26.71 -9.52 -12.80
CA ARG A 517 -27.75 -8.54 -12.41
C ARG A 517 -27.38 -7.84 -11.09
N SER A 518 -26.87 -8.60 -10.13
CA SER A 518 -26.55 -8.14 -8.78
C SER A 518 -25.06 -8.28 -8.52
N VAL A 519 -24.42 -7.15 -8.18
CA VAL A 519 -22.98 -7.05 -7.93
C VAL A 519 -22.76 -6.43 -6.54
N LEU A 520 -22.03 -7.12 -5.67
CA LEU A 520 -21.58 -6.58 -4.38
C LEU A 520 -20.05 -6.46 -4.38
N ILE A 521 -19.54 -5.29 -4.03
CA ILE A 521 -18.10 -5.02 -3.86
C ILE A 521 -17.85 -4.65 -2.40
N ASP A 522 -17.12 -5.50 -1.66
CA ASP A 522 -16.71 -5.24 -0.27
C ASP A 522 -15.27 -4.68 -0.22
N GLU A 523 -14.98 -3.93 0.85
CA GLU A 523 -13.81 -3.04 0.96
C GLU A 523 -13.59 -2.15 -0.30
N SER A 524 -14.66 -1.71 -0.96
CA SER A 524 -14.61 -0.96 -2.23
C SER A 524 -13.88 0.39 -2.13
N THR A 525 -13.69 0.91 -0.92
CA THR A 525 -12.87 2.10 -0.66
C THR A 525 -11.37 1.86 -0.84
N GLN A 526 -10.89 0.60 -0.80
CA GLN A 526 -9.48 0.26 -1.12
C GLN A 526 -9.18 0.19 -2.63
N ALA A 527 -10.20 0.21 -3.49
CA ALA A 527 -10.07 0.06 -4.93
C ALA A 527 -10.05 1.43 -5.63
N THR A 528 -9.32 1.54 -6.75
CA THR A 528 -9.49 2.71 -7.63
C THR A 528 -10.86 2.66 -8.30
N GLU A 529 -11.37 3.80 -8.75
CA GLU A 529 -12.64 3.86 -9.47
C GLU A 529 -12.64 3.01 -10.77
N PRO A 530 -11.61 3.05 -11.63
CA PRO A 530 -11.50 2.14 -12.79
C PRO A 530 -11.41 0.65 -12.41
N GLU A 531 -10.87 0.31 -11.24
CA GLU A 531 -10.88 -1.08 -10.74
C GLU A 531 -12.29 -1.53 -10.31
N CYS A 532 -13.05 -0.65 -9.64
CA CYS A 532 -14.44 -0.88 -9.28
C CYS A 532 -15.32 -1.12 -10.51
N MET A 533 -15.04 -0.47 -11.64
CA MET A 533 -15.84 -0.61 -12.86
C MET A 533 -15.75 -1.99 -13.50
N ILE A 534 -14.68 -2.76 -13.28
CA ILE A 534 -14.45 -4.08 -13.92
C ILE A 534 -15.61 -5.07 -13.66
N PRO A 535 -16.07 -5.31 -12.43
CA PRO A 535 -17.27 -6.11 -12.17
C PRO A 535 -18.60 -5.40 -12.49
N VAL A 536 -18.64 -4.06 -12.50
CA VAL A 536 -19.87 -3.28 -12.71
C VAL A 536 -20.36 -3.36 -14.15
N VAL A 537 -19.46 -3.35 -15.14
CA VAL A 537 -19.81 -3.41 -16.57
C VAL A 537 -20.26 -4.79 -17.06
N LEU A 538 -20.46 -5.75 -16.16
CA LEU A 538 -20.91 -7.11 -16.49
C LEU A 538 -22.45 -7.25 -16.44
N GLY A 539 -23.19 -6.25 -16.87
CA GLY A 539 -24.66 -6.25 -16.93
C GLY A 539 -25.36 -5.82 -15.64
N CYS A 540 -24.69 -5.02 -14.79
CA CYS A 540 -25.16 -4.71 -13.44
C CYS A 540 -26.46 -3.89 -13.41
N LYS A 541 -27.44 -4.36 -12.64
CA LYS A 541 -28.76 -3.70 -12.43
C LYS A 541 -29.05 -3.43 -10.95
N GLN A 542 -28.26 -4.00 -10.03
CA GLN A 542 -28.28 -3.71 -8.60
C GLN A 542 -26.84 -3.76 -8.05
N LEU A 543 -26.29 -2.60 -7.71
CA LEU A 543 -24.92 -2.42 -7.24
C LEU A 543 -24.89 -2.09 -5.74
N ILE A 544 -24.11 -2.86 -4.98
CA ILE A 544 -23.87 -2.66 -3.56
C ILE A 544 -22.38 -2.41 -3.36
N LEU A 545 -22.01 -1.20 -2.93
CA LEU A 545 -20.64 -0.86 -2.57
C LEU A 545 -20.53 -0.82 -1.04
N VAL A 546 -19.65 -1.62 -0.47
CA VAL A 546 -19.43 -1.76 0.97
C VAL A 546 -17.99 -1.38 1.28
N GLY A 547 -17.80 -0.46 2.23
CA GLY A 547 -16.47 0.11 2.48
C GLY A 547 -16.44 1.00 3.72
N ASP A 548 -15.36 1.77 3.86
CA ASP A 548 -15.25 2.82 4.87
C ASP A 548 -14.17 3.84 4.49
N HIS A 549 -14.58 5.04 4.09
CA HIS A 549 -13.68 6.13 3.69
C HIS A 549 -12.86 6.71 4.86
N CYS A 550 -13.22 6.37 6.10
CA CYS A 550 -12.42 6.66 7.29
C CYS A 550 -11.23 5.67 7.46
N GLN A 551 -11.19 4.58 6.69
CA GLN A 551 -10.07 3.63 6.60
C GLN A 551 -9.32 3.83 5.26
N LEU A 552 -8.30 3.02 5.00
CA LEU A 552 -7.38 3.18 3.87
C LEU A 552 -8.09 3.21 2.50
N GLY A 553 -7.70 4.20 1.69
CA GLY A 553 -8.02 4.32 0.26
C GLY A 553 -7.08 3.51 -0.65
N PRO A 554 -7.23 3.60 -1.98
CA PRO A 554 -6.38 2.89 -2.93
C PRO A 554 -4.91 3.35 -2.90
N VAL A 555 -4.03 2.42 -3.26
CA VAL A 555 -2.59 2.69 -3.43
C VAL A 555 -2.33 3.05 -4.89
N VAL A 556 -1.86 4.29 -5.13
CA VAL A 556 -1.47 4.81 -6.44
C VAL A 556 -0.02 5.29 -6.34
N MET A 557 0.87 4.70 -7.14
CA MET A 557 2.31 4.95 -7.11
C MET A 557 2.69 6.21 -7.89
N CYS A 558 2.05 6.45 -9.03
CA CYS A 558 2.27 7.61 -9.88
C CYS A 558 1.69 8.87 -9.24
N LYS A 559 2.55 9.70 -8.65
CA LYS A 559 2.18 10.96 -7.98
C LYS A 559 1.53 11.99 -8.91
N LYS A 560 1.65 11.87 -10.24
CA LYS A 560 0.85 12.64 -11.20
C LYS A 560 -0.61 12.15 -11.20
N ALA A 561 -0.83 10.85 -11.45
CA ALA A 561 -2.17 10.26 -11.46
C ALA A 561 -2.90 10.37 -10.11
N ALA A 562 -2.18 10.16 -8.99
CA ALA A 562 -2.72 10.28 -7.64
C ALA A 562 -3.26 11.70 -7.34
N ARG A 563 -2.52 12.76 -7.73
CA ARG A 563 -2.92 14.17 -7.56
C ARG A 563 -4.09 14.56 -8.47
N ALA A 564 -4.18 13.97 -9.66
CA ALA A 564 -5.28 14.21 -10.59
C ALA A 564 -6.58 13.48 -10.20
N GLY A 565 -6.57 12.64 -9.16
CA GLY A 565 -7.77 12.07 -8.55
C GLY A 565 -7.91 10.55 -8.67
N LEU A 566 -6.96 9.83 -9.29
CA LEU A 566 -7.00 8.35 -9.33
C LEU A 566 -6.94 7.70 -7.93
N SER A 567 -6.52 8.47 -6.92
CA SER A 567 -6.50 8.06 -5.51
C SER A 567 -7.85 8.18 -4.79
N GLN A 568 -8.90 8.70 -5.45
CA GLN A 568 -10.28 8.67 -4.97
C GLN A 568 -10.96 7.36 -5.40
N SER A 569 -11.62 6.68 -4.46
CA SER A 569 -12.46 5.52 -4.77
C SER A 569 -13.83 5.93 -5.28
N LEU A 570 -14.48 5.04 -6.06
CA LEU A 570 -15.86 5.24 -6.53
C LEU A 570 -16.83 5.48 -5.38
N PHE A 571 -16.63 4.80 -4.24
CA PHE A 571 -17.41 5.00 -3.02
C PHE A 571 -17.28 6.45 -2.50
N GLU A 572 -16.06 6.99 -2.41
CA GLU A 572 -15.83 8.36 -1.96
C GLU A 572 -16.43 9.40 -2.91
N ARG A 573 -16.30 9.21 -4.24
CA ARG A 573 -16.89 10.15 -5.23
C ARG A 573 -18.42 10.16 -5.14
N LEU A 574 -19.06 9.01 -4.99
CA LEU A 574 -20.52 8.90 -4.83
C LEU A 574 -21.02 9.50 -3.50
N VAL A 575 -20.24 9.41 -2.42
CA VAL A 575 -20.55 10.12 -1.15
C VAL A 575 -20.45 11.64 -1.33
N VAL A 576 -19.44 12.14 -2.04
CA VAL A 576 -19.28 13.60 -2.32
C VAL A 576 -20.37 14.12 -3.26
N LEU A 577 -20.90 13.28 -4.16
CA LEU A 577 -22.11 13.55 -4.94
C LEU A 577 -23.42 13.57 -4.12
N GLY A 578 -23.36 13.29 -2.81
CA GLY A 578 -24.50 13.37 -1.89
C GLY A 578 -25.22 12.05 -1.64
N ILE A 579 -24.75 10.91 -2.19
CA ILE A 579 -25.33 9.60 -1.91
C ILE A 579 -24.96 9.20 -0.47
N ARG A 580 -25.91 9.37 0.46
CA ARG A 580 -25.72 9.09 1.89
C ARG A 580 -25.52 7.58 2.11
N PRO A 581 -24.38 7.13 2.66
CA PRO A 581 -24.15 5.72 2.93
C PRO A 581 -24.92 5.24 4.16
N ILE A 582 -25.35 3.98 4.14
CA ILE A 582 -25.97 3.33 5.28
C ILE A 582 -24.85 2.99 6.27
N ARG A 583 -24.79 3.67 7.41
CA ARG A 583 -23.76 3.45 8.44
C ARG A 583 -24.16 2.30 9.37
N LEU A 584 -23.33 1.27 9.49
CA LEU A 584 -23.46 0.24 10.54
C LEU A 584 -22.97 0.81 11.88
N GLN A 585 -23.76 0.67 12.95
CA GLN A 585 -23.58 1.49 14.16
C GLN A 585 -22.96 0.79 15.36
N VAL A 586 -22.95 -0.55 15.41
CA VAL A 586 -22.56 -1.33 16.61
C VAL A 586 -21.32 -2.18 16.31
N GLN A 587 -20.24 -2.02 17.08
CA GLN A 587 -18.99 -2.77 16.93
C GLN A 587 -18.87 -3.94 17.93
N TYR A 588 -18.31 -5.07 17.47
CA TYR A 588 -18.20 -6.33 18.23
C TYR A 588 -16.75 -6.82 18.41
N ARG A 589 -15.75 -6.05 17.96
CA ARG A 589 -14.33 -6.44 17.97
C ARG A 589 -13.65 -6.09 19.29
N MET A 590 -13.69 -4.81 19.66
CA MET A 590 -12.74 -4.16 20.57
C MET A 590 -13.30 -3.99 21.98
N HIS A 591 -12.45 -4.02 23.01
CA HIS A 591 -12.80 -3.53 24.35
C HIS A 591 -13.29 -2.06 24.27
N PRO A 592 -14.34 -1.65 25.02
CA PRO A 592 -14.92 -0.30 24.92
C PRO A 592 -13.92 0.87 25.06
N ALA A 593 -12.91 0.76 25.93
CA ALA A 593 -11.86 1.78 26.08
C ALA A 593 -11.03 2.02 24.80
N LEU A 594 -10.89 0.99 23.95
CA LEU A 594 -10.17 1.04 22.68
C LEU A 594 -10.99 1.70 21.57
N SER A 595 -12.32 1.48 21.58
CA SER A 595 -13.23 2.01 20.55
C SER A 595 -13.53 3.50 20.73
N ALA A 596 -13.42 4.02 21.95
CA ALA A 596 -13.83 5.39 22.29
C ALA A 596 -13.10 6.48 21.49
N PHE A 597 -11.77 6.47 21.41
CA PHE A 597 -11.04 7.48 20.63
C PHE A 597 -11.33 7.39 19.12
N PRO A 598 -11.26 6.20 18.46
CA PRO A 598 -11.67 6.08 17.06
C PRO A 598 -13.13 6.49 16.80
N SER A 599 -14.07 6.13 17.68
CA SER A 599 -15.48 6.53 17.58
C SER A 599 -15.61 8.06 17.56
N ASN A 600 -15.05 8.73 18.56
CA ASN A 600 -15.20 10.18 18.73
C ASN A 600 -14.50 10.98 17.61
N ILE A 601 -13.37 10.49 17.11
CA ILE A 601 -12.51 11.25 16.18
C ILE A 601 -12.82 10.95 14.70
N PHE A 602 -13.18 9.72 14.34
CA PHE A 602 -13.42 9.32 12.94
C PHE A 602 -14.89 9.06 12.62
N TYR A 603 -15.75 8.86 13.62
CA TYR A 603 -17.15 8.47 13.45
C TYR A 603 -18.14 9.31 14.28
N GLU A 604 -17.74 10.54 14.65
CA GLU A 604 -18.62 11.54 15.30
C GLU A 604 -19.22 11.07 16.64
N GLY A 605 -18.58 10.10 17.32
CA GLY A 605 -19.09 9.45 18.53
C GLY A 605 -20.21 8.43 18.28
N SER A 606 -20.61 8.21 17.02
CA SER A 606 -21.78 7.38 16.65
C SER A 606 -21.55 5.85 16.72
N LEU A 607 -20.32 5.40 17.00
CA LEU A 607 -20.00 3.97 17.08
C LEU A 607 -20.29 3.42 18.48
N GLN A 608 -21.32 2.59 18.57
CA GLN A 608 -21.79 1.92 19.79
C GLN A 608 -20.99 0.62 20.04
N ASN A 609 -20.93 0.17 21.30
CA ASN A 609 -20.28 -1.07 21.69
C ASN A 609 -21.30 -2.20 21.85
N GLY A 610 -21.21 -3.22 20.99
CA GLY A 610 -21.99 -4.47 21.09
C GLY A 610 -21.29 -5.56 21.90
N VAL A 611 -20.20 -5.21 22.59
CA VAL A 611 -19.44 -6.07 23.51
C VAL A 611 -19.02 -5.26 24.73
N THR A 612 -19.08 -5.89 25.90
CA THR A 612 -18.79 -5.29 27.20
C THR A 612 -17.30 -5.30 27.53
N ALA A 613 -16.92 -4.58 28.59
CA ALA A 613 -15.58 -4.67 29.17
C ALA A 613 -15.27 -6.09 29.66
N ALA A 614 -16.24 -6.78 30.28
CA ALA A 614 -16.08 -8.13 30.79
C ALA A 614 -15.77 -9.16 29.69
N GLU A 615 -16.49 -9.10 28.57
CA GLU A 615 -16.25 -9.96 27.39
C GLU A 615 -14.93 -9.68 26.66
N ARG A 616 -14.24 -8.58 27.02
CA ARG A 616 -12.94 -8.20 26.48
C ARG A 616 -11.87 -8.03 27.56
N THR A 617 -12.07 -8.67 28.73
CA THR A 617 -11.10 -8.77 29.82
C THR A 617 -10.75 -10.23 30.08
N ARG A 618 -9.49 -10.63 29.88
CA ARG A 618 -9.02 -11.99 30.18
C ARG A 618 -8.62 -12.09 31.66
N LYS A 619 -9.52 -12.61 32.51
CA LYS A 619 -9.34 -12.71 33.98
C LYS A 619 -8.05 -13.40 34.46
N THR A 620 -7.44 -14.23 33.62
CA THR A 620 -6.21 -14.98 33.93
C THR A 620 -4.92 -14.34 33.38
N LEU A 621 -4.99 -13.11 32.86
CA LEU A 621 -3.85 -12.43 32.22
C LEU A 621 -3.01 -11.65 33.25
N ASP A 622 -1.88 -12.20 33.67
CA ASP A 622 -0.86 -11.46 34.42
C ASP A 622 -0.10 -10.48 33.50
N PHE A 623 -0.71 -9.36 33.14
CA PHE A 623 -0.05 -8.28 32.39
C PHE A 623 -0.15 -6.93 33.13
N PRO A 624 0.97 -6.20 33.33
CA PRO A 624 0.98 -4.93 34.06
C PRO A 624 0.41 -3.77 33.22
N TRP A 625 -0.90 -3.71 33.10
CA TRP A 625 -1.60 -2.55 32.55
C TRP A 625 -1.53 -1.37 33.53
N PRO A 626 -1.14 -0.15 33.10
CA PRO A 626 -1.06 1.02 33.99
C PRO A 626 -2.39 1.40 34.66
N GLN A 627 -3.51 1.05 34.04
CA GLN A 627 -4.87 1.18 34.57
C GLN A 627 -5.59 -0.15 34.35
N LEU A 628 -6.10 -0.78 35.40
CA LEU A 628 -6.62 -2.16 35.35
C LEU A 628 -7.89 -2.31 34.49
N ASP A 629 -8.66 -1.23 34.33
CA ASP A 629 -9.88 -1.14 33.53
C ASP A 629 -9.63 -0.81 32.04
N LYS A 630 -8.40 -0.42 31.68
CA LYS A 630 -8.04 0.06 30.34
C LYS A 630 -6.85 -0.74 29.81
N PRO A 631 -7.09 -1.76 28.97
CA PRO A 631 -6.03 -2.54 28.32
C PRO A 631 -5.35 -1.75 27.17
N MET A 632 -4.89 -0.54 27.46
CA MET A 632 -4.15 0.31 26.55
C MET A 632 -3.13 1.21 27.26
N PHE A 633 -1.98 1.44 26.63
CA PHE A 633 -1.09 2.53 27.01
C PHE A 633 -0.20 3.01 25.85
N PHE A 634 0.27 4.24 25.99
CA PHE A 634 1.32 4.84 25.16
C PHE A 634 2.62 4.81 25.96
N TYR A 635 3.60 4.07 25.47
CA TYR A 635 4.91 3.87 26.08
C TYR A 635 5.95 4.82 25.45
N THR A 636 6.25 5.87 26.20
CA THR A 636 7.15 6.96 25.83
C THR A 636 8.58 6.43 25.62
N THR A 637 9.06 6.54 24.38
CA THR A 637 10.40 6.11 23.97
C THR A 637 11.14 7.25 23.28
N ALA A 638 12.31 7.63 23.80
CA ALA A 638 13.08 8.79 23.35
C ALA A 638 14.32 8.45 22.50
N GLY A 639 14.36 7.26 21.88
CA GLY A 639 15.44 6.89 20.95
C GLY A 639 15.38 7.67 19.64
N GLN A 640 16.52 7.94 19.00
CA GLN A 640 16.60 8.62 17.70
C GLN A 640 16.10 7.73 16.54
N GLU A 641 15.62 8.36 15.46
CA GLU A 641 15.33 7.66 14.20
C GLU A 641 16.57 7.50 13.33
N GLU A 642 16.68 6.37 12.63
CA GLU A 642 17.76 6.07 11.68
C GLU A 642 17.19 5.76 10.30
N ILE A 643 17.94 6.10 9.25
CA ILE A 643 17.64 5.64 7.88
C ILE A 643 17.96 4.14 7.80
N SER A 644 17.12 3.36 7.11
CA SER A 644 17.35 1.93 6.89
C SER A 644 18.36 1.67 5.76
N SER A 645 18.80 0.42 5.62
CA SER A 645 19.67 -0.02 4.52
C SER A 645 19.09 0.16 3.10
N SER A 646 17.81 0.55 2.94
CA SER A 646 17.22 0.93 1.65
C SER A 646 17.43 2.40 1.28
N GLY A 647 17.87 3.25 2.21
CA GLY A 647 17.92 4.71 2.05
C GLY A 647 16.55 5.39 2.13
N THR A 648 15.45 4.70 1.77
CA THR A 648 14.10 5.26 1.75
C THR A 648 13.38 5.20 3.10
N SER A 649 13.60 4.12 3.86
CA SER A 649 12.81 3.78 5.05
C SER A 649 13.46 4.25 6.35
N TYR A 650 12.71 4.18 7.44
CA TYR A 650 13.16 4.55 8.79
C TYR A 650 13.02 3.38 9.76
N LEU A 651 13.79 3.45 10.85
CA LEU A 651 13.70 2.55 11.99
C LEU A 651 14.08 3.27 13.28
N ASN A 652 13.84 2.62 14.42
CA ASN A 652 14.25 3.11 15.73
C ASN A 652 14.70 1.95 16.62
N ARG A 653 16.01 1.90 16.92
CA ARG A 653 16.63 0.82 17.74
C ARG A 653 15.99 0.69 19.11
N THR A 654 15.65 1.82 19.75
CA THR A 654 15.12 1.84 21.12
C THR A 654 13.67 1.38 21.15
N GLU A 655 12.85 1.78 20.16
CA GLU A 655 11.50 1.24 20.04
C GLU A 655 11.50 -0.26 19.77
N ALA A 656 12.38 -0.76 18.89
CA ALA A 656 12.44 -2.20 18.57
C ALA A 656 12.79 -3.05 19.81
N ALA A 657 13.75 -2.60 20.62
CA ALA A 657 14.09 -3.26 21.89
C ALA A 657 12.97 -3.15 22.95
N ASN A 658 12.11 -2.13 22.88
CA ASN A 658 10.92 -2.03 23.72
C ASN A 658 9.78 -2.92 23.22
N VAL A 659 9.58 -3.05 21.90
CA VAL A 659 8.62 -3.95 21.28
C VAL A 659 8.91 -5.41 21.61
N GLU A 660 10.18 -5.84 21.56
CA GLU A 660 10.58 -7.20 21.98
C GLU A 660 10.18 -7.47 23.43
N LYS A 661 10.54 -6.58 24.38
CA LYS A 661 10.21 -6.75 25.80
C LYS A 661 8.71 -6.89 26.05
N ILE A 662 7.89 -6.15 25.30
CA ILE A 662 6.43 -6.19 25.40
C ILE A 662 5.89 -7.51 24.84
N ALA A 663 6.37 -7.96 23.67
CA ALA A 663 6.02 -9.26 23.10
C ALA A 663 6.43 -10.41 24.04
N THR A 664 7.65 -10.37 24.57
CA THR A 664 8.19 -11.31 25.56
C THR A 664 7.36 -11.33 26.85
N ARG A 665 6.87 -10.18 27.33
CA ARG A 665 5.94 -10.17 28.47
C ARG A 665 4.60 -10.81 28.11
N PHE A 666 4.00 -10.53 26.95
CA PHE A 666 2.76 -11.21 26.52
C PHE A 666 2.94 -12.74 26.43
N LEU A 667 4.03 -13.22 25.82
CA LEU A 667 4.33 -14.65 25.73
C LEU A 667 4.49 -15.29 27.12
N ARG A 668 5.19 -14.62 28.05
CA ARG A 668 5.29 -15.04 29.46
C ARG A 668 3.95 -14.97 30.21
N SER A 669 2.98 -14.20 29.72
CA SER A 669 1.61 -14.09 30.26
C SER A 669 0.64 -15.11 29.62
N SER A 670 1.17 -16.20 29.05
CA SER A 670 0.41 -17.27 28.37
C SER A 670 -0.48 -16.81 27.20
N ILE A 671 -0.06 -15.75 26.49
CA ILE A 671 -0.62 -15.38 25.18
C ILE A 671 0.09 -16.18 24.08
N ARG A 672 -0.66 -16.81 23.17
CA ARG A 672 -0.05 -17.52 22.02
C ARG A 672 0.51 -16.51 21.01
N PRO A 673 1.64 -16.79 20.33
CA PRO A 673 2.20 -15.92 19.30
C PRO A 673 1.19 -15.41 18.26
N GLU A 674 0.32 -16.31 17.76
CA GLU A 674 -0.77 -16.03 16.80
C GLU A 674 -1.67 -14.85 17.21
N GLN A 675 -1.88 -14.68 18.53
CA GLN A 675 -2.80 -13.72 19.13
C GLN A 675 -2.19 -12.30 19.19
N ILE A 676 -0.89 -12.17 18.91
CA ILE A 676 -0.12 -10.92 18.92
C ILE A 676 0.07 -10.44 17.46
N GLY A 677 -0.02 -9.13 17.24
CA GLY A 677 0.44 -8.49 16.00
C GLY A 677 1.28 -7.26 16.29
N ILE A 678 2.35 -7.08 15.52
CA ILE A 678 3.22 -5.90 15.58
C ILE A 678 3.02 -5.09 14.31
N ILE A 679 2.53 -3.86 14.47
CA ILE A 679 2.29 -2.91 13.39
C ILE A 679 3.38 -1.84 13.40
N THR A 680 3.94 -1.55 12.22
CA THR A 680 4.87 -0.43 12.03
C THR A 680 4.62 0.27 10.69
N PRO A 681 4.70 1.61 10.61
CA PRO A 681 4.55 2.35 9.35
C PRO A 681 5.73 2.17 8.38
N TYR A 682 6.89 1.70 8.85
CA TYR A 682 8.13 1.62 8.05
C TYR A 682 8.65 0.19 7.91
N GLU A 683 9.00 -0.17 6.68
CA GLU A 683 9.59 -1.47 6.33
C GLU A 683 10.96 -1.68 6.98
N GLY A 684 11.78 -0.62 7.08
CA GLY A 684 13.05 -0.66 7.80
C GLY A 684 12.89 -1.10 9.25
N GLN A 685 11.85 -0.62 9.94
CA GLN A 685 11.50 -1.08 11.29
C GLN A 685 10.88 -2.48 11.28
N ARG A 686 10.06 -2.85 10.28
CA ARG A 686 9.49 -4.21 10.17
C ARG A 686 10.59 -5.26 10.13
N ALA A 687 11.51 -5.13 9.18
CA ALA A 687 12.65 -6.02 9.01
C ALA A 687 13.58 -5.99 10.23
N TYR A 688 13.81 -4.81 10.84
CA TYR A 688 14.66 -4.72 12.03
C TYR A 688 14.03 -5.34 13.28
N VAL A 689 12.71 -5.24 13.50
CA VAL A 689 12.02 -5.86 14.63
C VAL A 689 12.00 -7.39 14.51
N VAL A 690 11.68 -7.94 13.32
CA VAL A 690 11.76 -9.39 13.08
C VAL A 690 13.17 -9.91 13.36
N GLN A 691 14.19 -9.23 12.81
CA GLN A 691 15.59 -9.59 13.05
C GLN A 691 15.98 -9.46 14.53
N TYR A 692 15.61 -8.37 15.20
CA TYR A 692 15.95 -8.15 16.61
C TYR A 692 15.36 -9.23 17.53
N MET A 693 14.09 -9.62 17.33
CA MET A 693 13.48 -10.70 18.12
C MET A 693 14.16 -12.06 17.86
N GLN A 694 14.57 -12.35 16.63
CA GLN A 694 15.27 -13.60 16.29
C GLN A 694 16.71 -13.68 16.86
N TYR A 695 17.42 -12.57 17.01
CA TYR A 695 18.81 -12.56 17.48
C TYR A 695 18.97 -12.20 18.97
N SER A 696 18.06 -11.40 19.53
CA SER A 696 18.17 -10.83 20.89
C SER A 696 16.96 -11.14 21.79
N GLY A 697 15.92 -11.80 21.29
CA GLY A 697 14.72 -12.13 22.07
C GLY A 697 15.00 -13.16 23.17
N ALA A 698 14.44 -12.95 24.36
CA ALA A 698 14.73 -13.74 25.56
C ALA A 698 13.99 -15.09 25.69
N LEU A 699 13.47 -15.64 24.58
CA LEU A 699 12.67 -16.89 24.52
C LEU A 699 13.05 -17.69 23.26
N ASN A 700 12.45 -18.86 23.05
CA ASN A 700 12.71 -19.67 21.86
C ASN A 700 12.35 -18.90 20.57
N LYS A 701 13.30 -18.83 19.63
CA LYS A 701 13.19 -18.10 18.36
C LYS A 701 11.89 -18.38 17.61
N LYS A 702 11.42 -19.65 17.60
CA LYS A 702 10.18 -20.05 16.92
C LYS A 702 8.96 -19.24 17.36
N LEU A 703 8.84 -18.97 18.67
CA LEU A 703 7.72 -18.19 19.24
C LEU A 703 7.66 -16.76 18.69
N TYR A 704 8.79 -16.14 18.35
CA TYR A 704 8.80 -14.81 17.73
C TYR A 704 8.53 -14.86 16.23
N GLN A 705 8.85 -15.97 15.54
CA GLN A 705 8.55 -16.14 14.11
C GLN A 705 7.04 -16.26 13.86
N GLU A 706 6.30 -16.84 14.80
CA GLU A 706 4.84 -16.93 14.76
C GLU A 706 4.11 -15.58 15.05
N ILE A 707 4.80 -14.55 15.59
CA ILE A 707 4.21 -13.21 15.84
C ILE A 707 4.19 -12.38 14.55
N GLU A 708 3.01 -12.07 14.03
CA GLU A 708 2.84 -11.34 12.78
C GLU A 708 3.38 -9.90 12.85
N VAL A 709 4.46 -9.58 12.10
CA VAL A 709 5.06 -8.24 12.01
C VAL A 709 4.85 -7.66 10.62
N ALA A 710 4.03 -6.61 10.49
CA ALA A 710 3.69 -6.04 9.18
C ALA A 710 3.31 -4.55 9.22
N SER A 711 3.09 -3.98 8.03
CA SER A 711 2.66 -2.59 7.88
C SER A 711 1.15 -2.41 8.05
N VAL A 712 0.73 -1.17 8.28
CA VAL A 712 -0.68 -0.79 8.47
C VAL A 712 -1.56 -1.29 7.32
N ASP A 713 -1.10 -1.20 6.08
CA ASP A 713 -1.81 -1.68 4.88
C ASP A 713 -2.00 -3.21 4.91
N ALA A 714 -0.96 -3.95 5.30
CA ALA A 714 -1.01 -5.41 5.33
C ALA A 714 -1.96 -5.97 6.41
N PHE A 715 -2.18 -5.20 7.49
CA PHE A 715 -3.11 -5.52 8.57
C PHE A 715 -4.57 -5.11 8.30
N GLN A 716 -4.88 -4.46 7.17
CA GLN A 716 -6.28 -4.17 6.82
C GLN A 716 -7.07 -5.46 6.60
N GLY A 717 -8.36 -5.46 6.95
CA GLY A 717 -9.20 -6.67 7.00
C GLY A 717 -8.86 -7.67 8.13
N ARG A 718 -7.67 -7.60 8.75
CA ARG A 718 -7.27 -8.48 9.86
C ARG A 718 -7.68 -7.93 11.24
N GLU A 719 -7.56 -8.78 12.26
CA GLU A 719 -7.61 -8.45 13.69
C GLU A 719 -6.72 -9.40 14.50
N LYS A 720 -6.32 -8.96 15.70
CA LYS A 720 -5.54 -9.72 16.69
C LYS A 720 -6.09 -9.48 18.09
N ASP A 721 -5.70 -10.31 19.06
CA ASP A 721 -6.09 -10.05 20.45
C ASP A 721 -5.31 -8.88 21.04
N PHE A 722 -4.00 -8.85 20.79
CA PHE A 722 -3.10 -7.79 21.25
C PHE A 722 -2.33 -7.18 20.06
N ILE A 723 -2.22 -5.86 20.05
CA ILE A 723 -1.47 -5.10 19.04
C ILE A 723 -0.39 -4.27 19.70
N ILE A 724 0.82 -4.32 19.14
CA ILE A 724 1.92 -3.40 19.47
C ILE A 724 2.16 -2.50 18.25
N LEU A 725 2.05 -1.19 18.41
CA LEU A 725 2.28 -0.20 17.34
C LEU A 725 3.59 0.54 17.60
N SER A 726 4.59 0.38 16.73
CA SER A 726 5.82 1.19 16.75
C SER A 726 5.63 2.42 15.85
N CYS A 727 5.92 3.61 16.37
CA CYS A 727 5.77 4.88 15.64
C CYS A 727 7.05 5.28 14.88
N VAL A 728 8.22 4.82 15.31
CA VAL A 728 9.56 5.07 14.76
C VAL A 728 10.07 6.51 14.85
N ARG A 729 9.25 7.49 14.44
CA ARG A 729 9.69 8.85 14.12
C ARG A 729 10.05 9.65 15.38
N SER A 730 11.28 10.14 15.38
CA SER A 730 11.94 10.77 16.52
C SER A 730 13.04 11.73 16.02
N ASN A 731 12.62 12.95 15.65
CA ASN A 731 13.46 14.00 15.06
C ASN A 731 12.98 15.41 15.45
N GLU A 732 13.86 16.40 15.33
CA GLU A 732 13.58 17.77 15.80
C GLU A 732 12.83 18.64 14.78
N HIS A 733 13.15 18.53 13.49
CA HIS A 733 12.71 19.50 12.47
C HIS A 733 11.81 18.96 11.34
N GLN A 734 11.45 17.68 11.32
CA GLN A 734 10.76 17.05 10.18
C GLN A 734 9.34 16.56 10.51
N GLY A 735 8.52 16.40 9.47
CA GLY A 735 7.20 15.80 9.57
C GLY A 735 7.28 14.27 9.75
N ILE A 736 6.28 13.71 10.44
CA ILE A 736 6.18 12.27 10.74
C ILE A 736 5.80 11.40 9.52
N GLY A 737 5.70 11.99 8.33
CA GLY A 737 5.61 11.29 7.04
C GLY A 737 4.34 10.45 6.92
N PHE A 738 4.50 9.14 6.77
CA PHE A 738 3.41 8.15 6.62
C PHE A 738 2.38 8.20 7.77
N LEU A 739 2.82 8.60 8.98
CA LEU A 739 1.94 8.76 10.14
C LEU A 739 1.01 10.00 10.08
N ASN A 740 1.10 10.82 9.03
CA ASN A 740 0.21 11.97 8.84
C ASN A 740 -1.21 11.60 8.35
N ASP A 741 -1.41 10.43 7.71
CA ASP A 741 -2.73 10.05 7.16
C ASP A 741 -3.68 9.60 8.30
N PRO A 742 -4.81 10.29 8.54
CA PRO A 742 -5.75 9.94 9.60
C PRO A 742 -6.30 8.52 9.46
N ARG A 743 -6.48 8.05 8.23
CA ARG A 743 -7.05 6.73 7.91
C ARG A 743 -6.08 5.61 8.29
N ARG A 744 -4.76 5.87 8.18
CA ARG A 744 -3.70 4.94 8.63
C ARG A 744 -3.72 4.77 10.14
N LEU A 745 -3.87 5.86 10.89
CA LEU A 745 -3.99 5.77 12.35
C LEU A 745 -5.30 5.07 12.77
N ASN A 746 -6.42 5.38 12.12
CA ASN A 746 -7.70 4.71 12.39
C ASN A 746 -7.60 3.18 12.17
N VAL A 747 -7.03 2.73 11.05
CA VAL A 747 -6.79 1.30 10.81
C VAL A 747 -5.92 0.71 11.93
N ALA A 748 -4.77 1.32 12.25
CA ALA A 748 -3.83 0.81 13.25
C ALA A 748 -4.44 0.68 14.66
N LEU A 749 -5.17 1.70 15.13
CA LEU A 749 -5.83 1.68 16.45
C LEU A 749 -6.93 0.62 16.57
N THR A 750 -7.52 0.19 15.45
CA THR A 750 -8.73 -0.64 15.44
C THR A 750 -8.49 -2.11 15.04
N ARG A 751 -7.24 -2.59 15.12
CA ARG A 751 -6.88 -4.00 14.88
C ARG A 751 -6.97 -4.90 16.11
N ALA A 752 -6.90 -4.34 17.32
CA ALA A 752 -6.90 -5.10 18.58
C ALA A 752 -8.32 -5.48 19.05
N ARG A 753 -8.47 -6.68 19.63
CA ARG A 753 -9.71 -7.10 20.33
C ARG A 753 -9.64 -6.81 21.83
N TYR A 754 -8.53 -7.22 22.47
CA TYR A 754 -8.37 -7.14 23.92
C TYR A 754 -7.49 -5.97 24.36
N GLY A 755 -6.37 -5.66 23.69
CA GLY A 755 -5.52 -4.53 24.10
C GLY A 755 -4.53 -4.00 23.07
N ILE A 756 -4.10 -2.75 23.24
CA ILE A 756 -3.16 -2.06 22.34
C ILE A 756 -2.05 -1.33 23.11
N ILE A 757 -0.81 -1.46 22.65
CA ILE A 757 0.34 -0.74 23.22
C ILE A 757 1.02 0.06 22.12
N ILE A 758 1.13 1.37 22.29
CA ILE A 758 1.73 2.27 21.30
C ILE A 758 3.11 2.68 21.82
N VAL A 759 4.16 2.42 21.05
CA VAL A 759 5.56 2.75 21.39
C VAL A 759 6.03 3.87 20.46
N GLY A 760 6.50 4.99 21.01
CA GLY A 760 6.92 6.12 20.18
C GLY A 760 7.41 7.33 20.97
N ASN A 761 7.81 8.39 20.26
CA ASN A 761 8.26 9.66 20.86
C ASN A 761 7.13 10.73 20.87
N PRO A 762 6.52 11.05 22.03
CA PRO A 762 5.46 12.05 22.12
C PRO A 762 5.86 13.45 21.66
N LYS A 763 7.12 13.87 21.85
CA LYS A 763 7.60 15.22 21.49
C LYS A 763 7.56 15.50 19.99
N VAL A 764 7.54 14.44 19.18
CA VAL A 764 7.62 14.51 17.71
C VAL A 764 6.25 14.25 17.09
N LEU A 765 5.51 13.30 17.65
CA LEU A 765 4.13 13.01 17.26
C LEU A 765 3.18 14.17 17.60
N SER A 766 3.31 14.80 18.79
CA SER A 766 2.44 15.91 19.24
C SER A 766 2.49 17.17 18.36
N LYS A 767 3.42 17.26 17.41
CA LYS A 767 3.47 18.31 16.36
C LYS A 767 2.30 18.21 15.38
N GLN A 768 1.71 17.02 15.18
CA GLN A 768 0.54 16.81 14.33
C GLN A 768 -0.77 16.87 15.14
N PRO A 769 -1.81 17.59 14.69
CA PRO A 769 -3.05 17.76 15.46
C PRO A 769 -3.72 16.44 15.89
N LEU A 770 -3.85 15.46 15.00
CA LEU A 770 -4.46 14.16 15.32
C LEU A 770 -3.70 13.41 16.41
N TRP A 771 -2.37 13.40 16.33
CA TRP A 771 -1.50 12.76 17.33
C TRP A 771 -1.45 13.54 18.65
N ASN A 772 -1.58 14.87 18.60
CA ASN A 772 -1.71 15.72 19.79
C ASN A 772 -3.00 15.36 20.57
N HIS A 773 -4.13 15.18 19.88
CA HIS A 773 -5.36 14.70 20.51
C HIS A 773 -5.22 13.27 21.06
N LEU A 774 -4.58 12.35 20.34
CA LEU A 774 -4.33 10.98 20.82
C LEU A 774 -3.48 10.97 22.11
N LEU A 775 -2.36 11.70 22.12
CA LEU A 775 -1.48 11.81 23.30
C LEU A 775 -2.17 12.49 24.48
N THR A 776 -3.01 13.49 24.21
CA THR A 776 -3.81 14.18 25.24
C THR A 776 -4.84 13.22 25.84
N TYR A 777 -5.62 12.49 25.02
CA TYR A 777 -6.55 11.47 25.47
C TYR A 777 -5.86 10.37 26.29
N TYR A 778 -4.72 9.83 25.84
CA TYR A 778 -3.96 8.84 26.60
C TYR A 778 -3.44 9.41 27.94
N LYS A 779 -3.10 10.71 28.01
CA LYS A 779 -2.70 11.36 29.26
C LYS A 779 -3.89 11.56 30.21
N GLU A 780 -5.02 12.05 29.72
CA GLU A 780 -6.28 12.19 30.47
C GLU A 780 -6.78 10.85 31.04
N GLN A 781 -6.59 9.76 30.29
CA GLN A 781 -6.96 8.42 30.72
C GLN A 781 -5.97 7.77 31.71
N LYS A 782 -4.85 8.43 32.03
CA LYS A 782 -3.70 7.90 32.81
C LYS A 782 -3.01 6.69 32.15
N CYS A 783 -3.05 6.66 30.82
CA CYS A 783 -2.49 5.63 29.95
C CYS A 783 -1.24 6.12 29.19
N LEU A 784 -0.73 7.32 29.43
CA LEU A 784 0.56 7.80 28.89
C LEU A 784 1.66 7.58 29.92
N VAL A 785 2.62 6.70 29.62
CA VAL A 785 3.60 6.20 30.60
C VAL A 785 5.04 6.17 30.08
N GLU A 786 5.97 6.10 31.03
CA GLU A 786 7.41 5.97 30.85
C GLU A 786 8.03 5.09 31.96
N GLY A 787 9.35 4.92 31.97
CA GLY A 787 10.06 4.03 32.89
C GLY A 787 10.31 2.64 32.32
N ALA A 788 10.43 1.63 33.19
CA ALA A 788 10.64 0.24 32.79
C ALA A 788 9.31 -0.54 32.78
N LEU A 789 9.17 -1.56 31.93
CA LEU A 789 7.92 -2.32 31.76
C LEU A 789 7.41 -3.01 33.05
N ASN A 790 8.28 -3.24 34.04
CA ASN A 790 7.95 -3.78 35.36
C ASN A 790 7.68 -2.71 36.44
N ASN A 791 7.86 -1.42 36.11
CA ASN A 791 7.68 -0.27 37.01
C ASN A 791 7.35 0.98 36.17
N LEU A 792 6.21 0.93 35.46
CA LEU A 792 5.72 2.01 34.61
C LEU A 792 5.18 3.15 35.47
N LYS A 793 5.43 4.39 35.03
CA LYS A 793 4.99 5.63 35.71
C LYS A 793 4.28 6.55 34.71
N GLU A 794 3.30 7.33 35.17
CA GLU A 794 2.64 8.35 34.34
C GLU A 794 3.68 9.37 33.81
N SER A 795 3.70 9.63 32.50
CA SER A 795 4.69 10.53 31.88
C SER A 795 4.38 11.99 32.15
N LEU A 796 5.35 12.71 32.71
CA LEU A 796 5.21 14.12 33.05
C LEU A 796 5.30 15.06 31.83
N ILE A 797 5.72 14.56 30.65
CA ILE A 797 5.94 15.39 29.45
C ILE A 797 4.72 16.23 29.11
N GLN A 798 4.93 17.54 28.90
CA GLN A 798 3.92 18.49 28.48
C GLN A 798 4.00 18.70 26.95
N PHE A 799 2.84 18.94 26.32
CA PHE A 799 2.73 19.20 24.89
C PHE A 799 2.08 20.57 24.67
N SER A 800 2.67 21.42 23.84
CA SER A 800 2.02 22.64 23.38
C SER A 800 0.86 22.30 22.45
N LYS A 801 -0.28 23.01 22.55
CA LYS A 801 -1.35 22.93 21.55
C LYS A 801 -0.80 23.40 20.19
N PRO A 802 -0.99 22.66 19.08
CA PRO A 802 -0.46 23.04 17.79
C PRO A 802 -1.15 24.31 17.27
N ARG A 803 -0.37 25.26 16.74
CA ARG A 803 -0.90 26.49 16.14
C ARG A 803 -1.72 26.15 14.89
N LYS A 804 -2.94 26.68 14.77
CA LYS A 804 -3.71 26.62 13.50
C LYS A 804 -2.93 27.39 12.43
N LEU A 805 -2.38 26.71 11.42
CA LEU A 805 -1.84 27.39 10.24
C LEU A 805 -2.99 27.91 9.38
N VAL A 806 -3.05 29.23 9.21
CA VAL A 806 -3.94 29.89 8.25
C VAL A 806 -3.14 30.14 6.97
N ASN A 807 -3.64 29.65 5.83
CA ASN A 807 -2.97 29.84 4.55
C ASN A 807 -3.37 31.20 3.95
N THR A 808 -2.41 32.11 3.80
CA THR A 808 -2.67 33.52 3.41
C THR A 808 -2.95 33.73 1.92
N THR A 809 -2.69 32.72 1.08
CA THR A 809 -2.63 32.89 -0.39
C THR A 809 -3.97 32.73 -1.12
N ASN A 810 -5.04 32.24 -0.48
CA ASN A 810 -6.33 32.06 -1.16
C ASN A 810 -7.54 32.12 -0.19
N PRO A 811 -8.23 33.27 -0.05
CA PRO A 811 -9.34 33.43 0.89
C PRO A 811 -10.62 32.63 0.58
N GLY A 812 -10.79 32.14 -0.65
CA GLY A 812 -12.04 31.49 -1.10
C GLY A 812 -12.03 29.95 -1.11
N GLY A 813 -10.85 29.32 -1.04
CA GLY A 813 -10.68 27.88 -1.27
C GLY A 813 -10.89 26.98 -0.03
N ARG A 814 -12.11 26.89 0.53
CA ARG A 814 -12.41 25.97 1.65
C ARG A 814 -12.73 24.52 1.21
N PHE A 815 -11.83 23.87 0.47
CA PHE A 815 -11.81 22.40 0.34
C PHE A 815 -10.37 21.86 0.32
N MET A 816 -10.17 20.68 0.90
CA MET A 816 -8.87 19.98 1.09
C MET A 816 -7.78 20.80 1.79
N SER A 817 -7.98 21.06 3.08
CA SER A 817 -6.88 21.15 4.05
C SER A 817 -7.08 20.10 5.14
N ASN A 818 -6.00 19.54 5.71
CA ASN A 818 -6.07 18.47 6.72
C ASN A 818 -6.43 19.00 8.12
N THR A 819 -7.51 19.76 8.23
CA THR A 819 -8.09 20.22 9.50
C THR A 819 -9.32 19.39 9.83
N MET A 820 -9.41 18.92 11.09
CA MET A 820 -10.65 18.36 11.62
C MET A 820 -11.70 19.48 11.66
N PHE A 821 -12.92 19.18 11.21
CA PHE A 821 -14.04 20.11 11.31
C PHE A 821 -14.42 20.30 12.78
N ASP A 822 -14.44 21.55 13.25
CA ASP A 822 -14.95 21.90 14.57
C ASP A 822 -16.48 21.90 14.50
N ALA A 823 -17.11 20.89 15.11
CA ALA A 823 -18.55 20.63 15.00
C ALA A 823 -19.46 21.78 15.48
N ARG A 824 -18.88 22.81 16.12
CA ARG A 824 -19.59 24.02 16.55
C ARG A 824 -19.89 25.00 15.40
N GLU A 825 -19.11 25.03 14.31
CA GLU A 825 -19.37 25.95 13.17
C GLU A 825 -20.63 25.59 12.36
N VAL A 826 -21.18 24.38 12.52
CA VAL A 826 -22.32 23.88 11.72
C VAL A 826 -23.69 24.24 12.32
N LEU A 827 -23.75 24.59 13.61
CA LEU A 827 -25.01 24.76 14.36
C LEU A 827 -25.48 26.22 14.50
N ILE A 828 -24.97 27.14 13.69
CA ILE A 828 -25.41 28.53 13.65
C ILE A 828 -26.36 28.74 12.46
N PRO A 829 -27.64 29.10 12.67
CA PRO A 829 -28.57 29.43 11.59
C PRO A 829 -28.06 30.61 10.74
N GLY A 830 -28.12 30.49 9.41
CA GLY A 830 -27.56 31.50 8.50
C GLY A 830 -26.11 31.21 8.10
N SER A 831 -25.67 29.95 8.17
CA SER A 831 -24.36 29.49 7.69
C SER A 831 -24.23 29.70 6.18
N VAL A 832 -23.00 29.74 5.65
CA VAL A 832 -22.75 29.97 4.22
C VAL A 832 -23.44 28.92 3.34
N TYR A 833 -23.62 27.70 3.85
CA TYR A 833 -24.32 26.60 3.18
C TYR A 833 -25.83 26.87 2.96
N ASP A 834 -26.48 27.73 3.76
CA ASP A 834 -27.88 28.12 3.56
C ASP A 834 -28.08 29.02 2.31
N ARG A 835 -27.00 29.63 1.79
CA ARG A 835 -27.09 30.69 0.75
C ARG A 835 -26.79 30.23 -0.68
N CYS A 836 -26.61 28.93 -0.92
CA CYS A 836 -26.43 28.38 -2.28
C CYS A 836 -27.72 27.78 -2.87
N GLY A 837 -28.88 28.39 -2.56
CA GLY A 837 -30.20 27.80 -2.82
C GLY A 837 -31.29 28.75 -3.36
N SER A 838 -30.95 29.97 -3.81
CA SER A 838 -31.93 30.84 -4.49
C SER A 838 -31.30 32.00 -5.27
N LYS A 839 -31.65 32.11 -6.56
CA LYS A 839 -31.64 33.37 -7.33
C LYS A 839 -33.06 33.56 -7.90
N PRO A 840 -33.82 34.59 -7.47
CA PRO A 840 -35.16 34.82 -7.99
C PRO A 840 -35.09 35.40 -9.42
N ALA A 841 -35.62 34.67 -10.40
CA ALA A 841 -35.88 35.21 -11.73
C ALA A 841 -37.19 36.01 -11.70
N GLY A 842 -37.11 37.33 -11.87
CA GLY A 842 -38.27 38.21 -11.76
C GLY A 842 -39.06 38.36 -13.07
N LYS A 843 -40.34 37.99 -13.05
CA LYS A 843 -41.46 38.62 -13.78
C LYS A 843 -42.77 38.07 -13.22
N GLY A 844 -43.72 38.95 -12.89
CA GLY A 844 -45.01 38.57 -12.30
C GLY A 844 -46.18 38.80 -13.24
N PHE A 845 -47.36 38.33 -12.82
CA PHE A 845 -48.66 38.74 -13.36
C PHE A 845 -49.72 38.68 -12.25
N ASN A 846 -50.61 39.68 -12.22
CA ASN A 846 -51.94 39.62 -11.60
C ASN A 846 -52.86 38.76 -12.52
N SER A 847 -54.01 38.22 -12.13
CA SER A 847 -54.83 38.32 -10.90
C SER A 847 -55.89 37.19 -10.88
N ASN A 848 -56.54 36.99 -9.73
CA ASN A 848 -57.91 36.50 -9.53
C ASN A 848 -58.49 35.40 -10.46
N PHE A 849 -58.89 34.27 -9.86
CA PHE A 849 -60.31 33.87 -9.87
C PHE A 849 -60.64 32.94 -8.68
N SER A 850 -61.91 32.86 -8.29
CA SER A 850 -62.34 32.20 -7.04
C SER A 850 -63.66 31.42 -7.15
N THR A 851 -63.59 30.10 -6.92
CA THR A 851 -64.65 29.13 -6.52
C THR A 851 -63.85 27.88 -6.06
N GLY A 852 -64.13 27.16 -4.98
CA GLY A 852 -65.41 26.58 -4.52
C GLY A 852 -65.53 25.15 -5.08
N VAL A 853 -65.69 24.04 -4.33
CA VAL A 853 -66.08 23.85 -2.91
C VAL A 853 -65.61 22.46 -2.38
N ASN A 854 -65.08 22.37 -1.15
CA ASN A 854 -64.88 21.19 -0.27
C ASN A 854 -64.00 20.01 -0.80
N ILE A 855 -63.40 19.11 0.00
CA ILE A 855 -63.73 18.55 1.33
C ILE A 855 -62.48 18.46 2.25
N ARG A 856 -62.69 18.58 3.59
CA ARG A 856 -61.87 18.18 4.78
C ARG A 856 -60.40 17.76 4.52
N ASP A 857 -59.37 18.31 5.18
CA ASP A 857 -59.29 18.76 6.59
C ASP A 857 -58.54 20.10 6.79
N PRO A 858 -58.95 20.98 7.73
CA PRO A 858 -58.36 22.31 7.88
C PRO A 858 -57.49 22.52 9.14
N MET A 859 -56.23 22.96 8.92
CA MET A 859 -55.65 24.21 9.48
C MET A 859 -55.41 24.35 11.02
N VAL A 860 -54.56 25.26 11.56
CA VAL A 860 -53.42 26.10 11.07
C VAL A 860 -52.52 26.46 12.28
N ARG A 861 -51.45 27.25 12.07
CA ARG A 861 -50.67 27.93 13.13
C ARG A 861 -51.41 29.20 13.69
N PRO A 862 -50.80 30.39 13.87
CA PRO A 862 -50.62 30.95 15.23
C PRO A 862 -51.32 32.30 15.49
N HIS A 863 -51.52 32.68 16.77
CA HIS A 863 -50.97 33.91 17.40
C HIS A 863 -51.48 34.16 18.85
N ASP A 864 -50.61 34.79 19.65
CA ASP A 864 -50.77 35.73 20.79
C ASP A 864 -51.89 35.57 21.85
N GLN A 865 -51.53 35.70 23.15
CA GLN A 865 -51.73 36.96 23.92
C GLN A 865 -51.21 36.93 25.40
N LEU A 866 -51.20 38.14 25.98
CA LEU A 866 -51.03 38.68 27.36
C LEU A 866 -51.50 37.83 28.57
N SER A 867 -51.16 38.10 29.86
CA SER A 867 -50.16 38.96 30.57
C SER A 867 -50.28 38.89 32.11
N TYR A 868 -49.28 39.38 32.88
CA TYR A 868 -49.36 39.88 34.29
C TYR A 868 -49.61 38.82 35.41
N ILE A 869 -49.24 38.94 36.71
CA ILE A 869 -48.64 40.01 37.58
C ILE A 869 -47.32 39.51 38.26
N ALA A 870 -46.53 40.42 38.83
CA ALA A 870 -45.16 40.21 39.34
C ALA A 870 -45.01 39.98 40.87
N SER A 871 -43.77 39.71 41.30
CA SER A 871 -43.23 40.12 42.61
C SER A 871 -41.72 40.43 42.52
N ASP A 872 -41.38 41.61 43.03
CA ASP A 872 -40.10 42.28 43.27
C ASP A 872 -38.88 41.44 43.77
N ARG A 873 -37.61 41.92 43.76
CA ARG A 873 -37.13 43.31 43.62
C ARG A 873 -35.70 43.47 43.05
N ASN A 874 -35.52 44.61 42.38
CA ASN A 874 -34.29 45.23 41.83
C ASN A 874 -33.07 45.36 42.78
N PHE A 875 -31.88 45.49 42.18
CA PHE A 875 -31.13 46.76 42.18
C PHE A 875 -30.25 46.89 40.90
N ALA A 876 -29.70 48.08 40.61
CA ALA A 876 -29.30 48.46 39.25
C ALA A 876 -27.98 49.26 39.12
N ALA A 877 -27.41 49.18 37.91
CA ALA A 877 -26.73 50.21 37.10
C ALA A 877 -25.51 51.02 37.62
N ASN A 878 -24.53 51.11 36.71
CA ASN A 878 -23.70 52.28 36.35
C ASN A 878 -22.43 52.72 37.13
N SER A 879 -21.47 53.14 36.28
CA SER A 879 -20.53 54.27 36.42
C SER A 879 -19.33 54.24 37.41
N LEU A 880 -18.15 54.14 36.77
CA LEU A 880 -16.99 55.06 36.85
C LEU A 880 -16.04 55.08 38.08
N ASN A 881 -14.77 55.30 37.70
CA ASN A 881 -13.65 55.91 38.41
C ASN A 881 -12.67 55.07 39.26
N LEU A 882 -11.41 55.50 39.10
CA LEU A 882 -10.15 55.08 39.71
C LEU A 882 -9.96 55.78 41.09
N PRO A 883 -8.98 55.40 41.97
CA PRO A 883 -7.55 55.57 41.65
C PRO A 883 -6.55 54.56 42.27
N VAL A 884 -5.27 54.82 41.98
CA VAL A 884 -4.06 54.05 42.33
C VAL A 884 -3.36 54.69 43.54
N PRO A 885 -2.57 53.93 44.32
CA PRO A 885 -1.19 54.38 44.59
C PRO A 885 -0.14 53.26 44.50
N VAL A 886 1.18 53.51 44.42
CA VAL A 886 1.98 54.37 43.51
C VAL A 886 3.47 54.14 43.84
N GLY A 887 4.32 54.03 42.80
CA GLY A 887 5.79 54.11 42.88
C GLY A 887 6.53 52.80 43.23
N MET A 888 7.79 52.60 42.82
CA MET A 888 8.70 53.39 41.97
C MET A 888 9.81 52.44 41.41
N PHE A 889 10.62 52.74 40.39
CA PHE A 889 10.89 54.04 39.72
C PHE A 889 11.09 53.89 38.18
N MET A 890 12.18 54.40 37.60
CA MET A 890 12.50 54.56 36.16
C MET A 890 13.46 53.47 35.61
N SER A 891 13.57 53.14 34.31
CA SER A 891 13.48 53.90 33.02
C SER A 891 14.74 54.74 32.69
N PRO A 892 15.13 55.03 31.41
CA PRO A 892 14.28 55.55 30.31
C PRO A 892 14.44 54.99 28.87
N MET A 893 13.31 55.00 28.13
CA MET A 893 13.00 55.75 26.87
C MET A 893 14.13 56.43 26.04
N PRO A 894 13.92 56.81 24.75
CA PRO A 894 12.65 56.84 23.97
C PRO A 894 12.70 56.29 22.51
N HIS A 895 11.53 56.27 21.86
CA HIS A 895 11.38 56.52 20.41
C HIS A 895 10.28 57.58 20.23
N PHE A 896 10.44 58.54 19.30
CA PHE A 896 9.56 59.71 19.15
C PHE A 896 9.15 59.96 17.69
N GLN A 897 8.09 60.74 17.46
CA GLN A 897 7.51 61.01 16.14
C GLN A 897 7.92 62.38 15.52
N ASN A 898 7.75 62.46 14.19
CA ASN A 898 7.41 63.63 13.38
C ASN A 898 8.24 64.93 13.44
N GLN A 899 9.04 65.14 12.39
CA GLN A 899 9.29 66.42 11.71
C GLN A 899 9.49 66.10 10.21
N GLN A 900 9.30 66.97 9.21
CA GLN A 900 8.72 68.32 9.09
C GLN A 900 8.30 68.48 7.61
N GLY A 901 7.73 69.63 7.20
CA GLY A 901 7.49 69.89 5.78
C GLY A 901 7.68 71.35 5.39
N GLN A 902 8.58 71.61 4.42
CA GLN A 902 8.56 72.78 3.53
C GLN A 902 9.47 72.57 2.31
N GLN A 903 8.85 72.67 1.13
CA GLN A 903 9.21 73.52 -0.02
C GLN A 903 10.69 73.74 -0.43
N GLN A 904 11.00 73.42 -1.70
CA GLN A 904 11.63 74.37 -2.64
C GLN A 904 11.29 74.02 -4.10
N GLN A 905 11.74 74.84 -5.06
CA GLN A 905 11.13 74.99 -6.40
C GLN A 905 12.08 74.67 -7.57
N GLN A 906 11.53 74.13 -8.67
CA GLN A 906 11.74 74.50 -10.09
C GLN A 906 10.76 73.63 -10.92
N GLN A 907 9.96 74.14 -11.87
CA GLN A 907 10.30 74.66 -13.21
C GLN A 907 11.01 73.59 -14.10
N THR A 908 10.59 73.29 -15.34
CA THR A 908 9.58 73.92 -16.22
C THR A 908 9.07 72.96 -17.31
N SER A 909 7.88 73.24 -17.88
CA SER A 909 7.37 72.83 -19.21
C SER A 909 7.37 71.35 -19.65
N GLY A 910 6.27 70.79 -20.19
CA GLY A 910 4.92 71.35 -20.36
C GLY A 910 4.00 70.50 -21.26
N ASN A 911 2.69 70.83 -21.23
CA ASN A 911 1.64 70.73 -22.27
C ASN A 911 1.56 69.51 -23.24
N ALA A 912 0.38 68.96 -23.59
CA ALA A 912 -0.99 69.45 -23.36
C ALA A 912 -2.08 68.39 -23.63
N VAL A 913 -3.27 68.59 -23.02
CA VAL A 913 -4.64 68.22 -23.50
C VAL A 913 -4.94 66.70 -23.72
N GLY A 914 -6.10 66.16 -23.33
CA GLY A 914 -7.26 66.74 -22.64
C GLY A 914 -8.34 65.68 -22.33
N ARG A 915 -9.34 66.03 -21.50
CA ARG A 915 -10.42 65.12 -21.06
C ARG A 915 -11.53 64.98 -22.12
N GLY A 916 -12.17 63.81 -22.20
CA GLY A 916 -13.43 63.61 -22.94
C GLY A 916 -14.14 62.32 -22.54
N SER A 917 -15.46 62.37 -22.34
CA SER A 917 -16.24 61.24 -21.80
C SER A 917 -17.56 60.99 -22.53
N GLY A 918 -17.81 59.74 -22.96
CA GLY A 918 -19.13 59.12 -22.90
C GLY A 918 -19.90 58.83 -24.21
N LEU A 919 -20.54 57.64 -24.21
CA LEU A 919 -21.90 57.34 -24.68
C LEU A 919 -22.27 57.21 -26.19
N ARG A 920 -23.17 56.22 -26.42
CA ARG A 920 -24.23 56.08 -27.47
C ARG A 920 -23.93 55.47 -28.88
N LYS A 921 -24.38 54.21 -29.02
CA LYS A 921 -25.45 53.68 -29.91
C LYS A 921 -25.32 53.61 -31.48
N ASN A 922 -25.73 52.42 -31.99
CA ASN A 922 -26.56 52.11 -33.19
C ASN A 922 -25.97 51.47 -34.49
N ARG A 923 -26.83 50.65 -35.13
CA ARG A 923 -26.77 49.93 -36.46
C ARG A 923 -27.34 50.82 -37.61
N PRO A 924 -27.47 50.44 -38.92
CA PRO A 924 -27.29 49.15 -39.67
C PRO A 924 -26.41 49.28 -40.97
N GLY A 925 -26.32 48.36 -41.96
CA GLY A 925 -26.70 46.93 -42.07
C GLY A 925 -27.52 46.49 -43.33
N ARG A 926 -26.91 46.24 -44.51
CA ARG A 926 -27.54 45.71 -45.78
C ARG A 926 -26.49 45.09 -46.76
N GLN A 927 -26.79 44.42 -47.90
CA GLN A 927 -27.74 43.31 -48.23
C GLN A 927 -27.60 42.80 -49.72
N LYS A 928 -27.08 41.57 -49.99
CA LYS A 928 -27.35 40.69 -51.19
C LYS A 928 -26.99 41.23 -52.63
N PRO A 929 -27.24 40.53 -53.78
CA PRO A 929 -27.43 39.09 -54.17
C PRO A 929 -26.42 38.67 -55.32
N PRO A 930 -26.66 37.80 -56.36
CA PRO A 930 -27.59 36.66 -56.63
C PRO A 930 -26.89 35.32 -57.08
N ARG A 931 -27.62 34.40 -57.76
CA ARG A 931 -27.24 33.02 -58.21
C ARG A 931 -27.16 32.87 -59.75
N TYR A 932 -26.71 31.71 -60.27
CA TYR A 932 -27.36 30.98 -61.39
C TYR A 932 -27.11 29.43 -61.35
N SER A 933 -27.72 28.66 -62.26
CA SER A 933 -27.82 27.17 -62.33
C SER A 933 -26.81 26.53 -63.33
N THR A 934 -26.73 25.21 -63.65
CA THR A 934 -27.74 24.28 -64.26
C THR A 934 -27.29 22.77 -64.20
N THR A 935 -28.13 21.84 -64.67
CA THR A 935 -28.30 20.39 -64.38
C THR A 935 -27.51 19.31 -65.19
N GLN A 936 -27.44 18.08 -64.61
CA GLN A 936 -27.37 16.73 -65.26
C GLN A 936 -26.08 16.34 -66.04
N GLN A 937 -25.71 15.06 -66.29
CA GLN A 937 -26.50 13.83 -66.53
C GLN A 937 -25.78 12.49 -66.10
N GLN A 938 -26.31 11.34 -66.54
CA GLN A 938 -26.02 9.92 -66.21
C GLN A 938 -24.66 9.39 -66.80
N ASN A 939 -24.18 8.12 -66.75
CA ASN A 939 -24.73 6.79 -66.37
C ASN A 939 -23.60 5.69 -66.21
N VAL A 940 -24.00 4.40 -66.03
CA VAL A 940 -23.25 3.12 -66.29
C VAL A 940 -22.32 2.51 -65.20
N THR A 941 -22.49 1.19 -65.00
CA THR A 941 -21.61 0.24 -64.28
C THR A 941 -20.96 -0.78 -65.24
N GLN A 942 -19.71 -1.20 -65.03
CA GLN A 942 -19.23 -2.53 -65.49
C GLN A 942 -17.96 -3.04 -64.77
N GLN A 943 -17.43 -4.20 -65.18
CA GLN A 943 -16.62 -5.11 -64.35
C GLN A 943 -15.22 -5.44 -64.93
N ASN A 944 -14.36 -5.99 -64.06
CA ASN A 944 -13.39 -7.08 -64.29
C ASN A 944 -12.12 -6.91 -65.17
N VAL A 945 -10.98 -7.10 -64.49
CA VAL A 945 -9.91 -8.11 -64.79
C VAL A 945 -8.81 -7.82 -65.83
N ALA A 946 -7.61 -8.36 -65.52
CA ALA A 946 -6.43 -8.67 -66.36
C ALA A 946 -5.27 -7.65 -66.54
N GLN A 947 -4.18 -7.93 -65.80
CA GLN A 947 -2.80 -8.20 -66.27
C GLN A 947 -1.90 -7.17 -67.01
N ALA A 948 -0.59 -7.30 -66.71
CA ALA A 948 0.59 -7.02 -67.57
C ALA A 948 1.01 -5.54 -67.80
N SER A 949 2.29 -5.19 -67.98
CA SER A 949 3.55 -5.95 -67.87
C SER A 949 4.83 -5.07 -67.93
N GLN A 950 6.00 -5.64 -67.57
CA GLN A 950 7.39 -5.21 -67.90
C GLN A 950 7.89 -3.93 -67.18
N SER A 951 9.20 -3.69 -66.94
CA SER A 951 10.49 -4.36 -67.30
C SER A 951 11.61 -3.91 -66.30
N GLN A 952 12.83 -4.48 -66.17
CA GLN A 952 13.49 -5.73 -66.64
C GLN A 952 14.77 -6.01 -65.79
N ALA A 953 15.06 -7.30 -65.54
CA ALA A 953 16.38 -7.99 -65.64
C ALA A 953 17.63 -7.51 -64.83
N SER A 954 18.62 -8.35 -64.45
CA SER A 954 18.99 -9.75 -64.78
C SER A 954 19.43 -10.48 -63.46
N GLN A 955 19.12 -11.75 -63.14
CA GLN A 955 19.54 -13.07 -63.73
C GLN A 955 21.06 -13.34 -63.55
N GLU A 956 21.61 -14.53 -63.20
CA GLU A 956 21.26 -15.97 -63.22
C GLU A 956 21.98 -16.75 -62.05
N VAL A 957 21.81 -18.05 -61.67
CA VAL A 957 20.85 -19.18 -61.88
C VAL A 957 20.98 -20.27 -60.76
N SER A 958 20.04 -21.23 -60.77
CA SER A 958 19.73 -22.45 -59.97
C SER A 958 20.77 -23.51 -59.52
N GLN A 959 20.42 -24.16 -58.39
CA GLN A 959 20.44 -25.63 -58.07
C GLN A 959 21.76 -26.39 -57.77
N ALA A 960 21.61 -27.62 -57.26
CA ALA A 960 22.66 -28.46 -56.66
C ALA A 960 22.41 -29.98 -56.88
N PHE A 961 23.48 -30.80 -56.88
CA PHE A 961 23.43 -32.24 -56.61
C PHE A 961 24.80 -32.78 -56.10
N SER A 962 24.88 -34.08 -55.85
CA SER A 962 25.75 -34.76 -54.85
C SER A 962 27.10 -35.34 -55.31
N GLN A 963 27.91 -35.74 -54.31
CA GLN A 963 29.05 -36.71 -54.27
C GLN A 963 30.49 -36.16 -54.26
N GLY A 964 31.40 -36.92 -53.63
CA GLY A 964 32.84 -36.63 -53.45
C GLY A 964 33.74 -37.28 -54.51
N PRO A 965 35.07 -37.45 -54.28
CA PRO A 965 35.62 -38.18 -53.11
C PRO A 965 36.99 -37.64 -52.56
N LEU A 966 37.66 -38.48 -51.75
CA LEU A 966 39.12 -38.67 -51.46
C LEU A 966 40.14 -37.74 -52.16
N THR A 967 41.27 -37.33 -51.55
CA THR A 967 42.39 -38.18 -51.05
C THR A 967 43.23 -37.55 -49.90
N GLN A 968 44.36 -38.19 -49.52
CA GLN A 968 45.23 -37.90 -48.37
C GLN A 968 46.60 -37.27 -48.74
N GLY A 969 47.29 -36.69 -47.74
CA GLY A 969 48.75 -36.60 -47.66
C GLY A 969 49.28 -35.26 -47.10
N GLN A 970 50.39 -35.17 -46.36
CA GLN A 970 51.19 -36.15 -45.59
C GLN A 970 52.20 -35.35 -44.69
N LEU A 971 53.06 -36.03 -43.91
CA LEU A 971 54.17 -35.48 -43.07
C LEU A 971 53.76 -34.81 -41.73
N SER A 972 54.56 -34.82 -40.64
CA SER A 972 55.61 -35.76 -40.20
C SER A 972 56.01 -35.51 -38.73
N MET A 973 55.79 -36.52 -37.88
CA MET A 973 56.61 -36.95 -36.71
C MET A 973 57.57 -35.98 -35.99
N SER A 974 57.41 -35.82 -34.67
CA SER A 974 58.49 -36.14 -33.68
C SER A 974 58.05 -36.07 -32.19
N GLN A 975 58.47 -37.10 -31.45
CA GLN A 975 58.79 -37.16 -30.01
C GLN A 975 60.23 -37.74 -29.91
N PRO A 976 60.87 -37.94 -28.74
CA PRO A 976 60.60 -37.49 -27.36
C PRO A 976 61.83 -36.74 -26.75
N PHE A 977 61.87 -36.48 -25.43
CA PHE A 977 62.96 -36.89 -24.51
C PHE A 977 62.60 -36.63 -23.02
N GLN A 978 63.42 -37.10 -22.07
CA GLN A 978 63.12 -37.17 -20.62
C GLN A 978 64.26 -36.63 -19.72
N MET A 979 63.95 -36.49 -18.41
CA MET A 979 64.84 -36.35 -17.24
C MET A 979 65.65 -35.05 -17.07
N SER A 980 65.64 -34.41 -15.90
CA SER A 980 66.25 -34.93 -14.65
C SER A 980 65.83 -34.14 -13.39
N GLN A 981 66.14 -34.68 -12.19
CA GLN A 981 66.05 -33.97 -10.89
C GLN A 981 67.36 -33.24 -10.53
N PRO A 982 67.39 -32.42 -9.47
CA PRO A 982 67.94 -32.92 -8.19
C PRO A 982 67.12 -32.55 -6.92
N GLY A 983 67.44 -33.21 -5.80
CA GLY A 983 67.02 -32.81 -4.44
C GLY A 983 67.97 -31.76 -3.81
N LEU A 984 68.09 -31.60 -2.49
CA LEU A 984 67.53 -32.36 -1.34
C LEU A 984 67.71 -31.54 -0.03
N SER A 985 67.13 -32.02 1.08
CA SER A 985 67.34 -31.60 2.50
C SER A 985 66.79 -30.23 2.96
N GLY A 986 66.21 -30.11 4.18
CA GLY A 986 65.81 -31.18 5.12
C GLY A 986 65.34 -30.71 6.51
N LEU A 987 64.78 -31.67 7.27
CA LEU A 987 64.42 -31.63 8.72
C LEU A 987 63.23 -30.74 9.13
N SER A 988 62.36 -31.10 10.10
CA SER A 988 62.27 -32.28 10.99
C SER A 988 60.79 -32.68 11.28
N GLN A 989 60.56 -33.79 12.01
CA GLN A 989 59.24 -34.45 12.21
C GLN A 989 58.68 -34.38 13.66
N PRO A 990 57.41 -34.79 13.90
CA PRO A 990 56.71 -34.69 15.19
C PRO A 990 56.51 -36.03 15.94
N GLU A 991 55.92 -35.98 17.14
CA GLU A 991 55.47 -37.10 17.99
C GLU A 991 54.16 -36.75 18.75
N LEU A 992 53.24 -37.65 19.14
CA LEU A 992 52.93 -39.03 18.71
C LEU A 992 51.54 -39.51 19.26
N SER A 993 51.01 -40.61 18.71
CA SER A 993 50.07 -41.61 19.31
C SER A 993 48.58 -41.21 19.57
N GLN A 994 47.56 -42.10 19.51
CA GLN A 994 47.33 -43.50 19.04
C GLN A 994 45.78 -43.79 19.10
N ASP A 995 45.13 -44.80 18.48
CA ASP A 995 45.50 -45.76 17.41
C ASP A 995 44.27 -46.39 16.67
N SER A 996 44.53 -46.93 15.48
CA SER A 996 44.02 -48.10 14.71
C SER A 996 42.62 -48.79 14.86
N PHE A 997 41.98 -48.96 13.68
CA PHE A 997 41.49 -50.23 13.01
C PHE A 997 40.01 -50.74 12.99
N LEU A 998 39.58 -51.10 11.75
CA LEU A 998 38.58 -52.09 11.26
C LEU A 998 37.05 -51.90 11.44
N GLY A 999 36.23 -52.47 10.52
CA GLY A 999 34.81 -52.77 10.85
C GLY A 999 33.67 -53.07 9.84
N GLU A 1000 33.87 -53.30 8.52
CA GLU A 1000 32.88 -53.90 7.56
C GLU A 1000 31.45 -53.28 7.33
N ASP A 1001 30.78 -53.79 6.28
CA ASP A 1001 29.42 -53.45 5.80
C ASP A 1001 28.28 -54.23 6.52
N PHE A 1002 27.03 -53.75 6.49
CA PHE A 1002 25.94 -54.36 5.69
C PHE A 1002 24.60 -53.59 5.67
N LYS A 1003 23.63 -54.11 4.89
CA LYS A 1003 22.28 -53.54 4.65
C LYS A 1003 21.15 -54.42 5.23
N SER A 1004 20.02 -53.75 5.49
CA SER A 1004 18.62 -54.16 5.19
C SER A 1004 17.90 -55.32 5.92
N GLN A 1005 16.62 -55.01 6.24
CA GLN A 1005 15.41 -55.87 6.24
C GLN A 1005 15.08 -56.83 7.41
N ALA A 1006 13.99 -56.44 8.11
CA ALA A 1006 12.73 -57.18 8.35
C ALA A 1006 12.66 -58.49 9.20
N ASP A 1007 11.67 -58.49 10.11
CA ASP A 1007 10.85 -59.58 10.68
C ASP A 1007 11.50 -60.79 11.42
N GLY A 1008 10.93 -61.20 12.57
CA GLY A 1008 11.29 -62.48 13.23
C GLY A 1008 10.92 -62.67 14.71
N LEU A 1009 9.73 -63.23 14.96
CA LEU A 1009 9.17 -63.76 16.23
C LEU A 1009 10.10 -64.65 17.11
N LEU A 1010 9.95 -64.62 18.46
CA LEU A 1010 9.51 -65.75 19.36
C LEU A 1010 9.84 -65.60 20.87
N SER A 1011 9.00 -66.24 21.74
CA SER A 1011 9.25 -66.78 23.11
C SER A 1011 9.75 -65.86 24.28
N GLN A 1012 9.49 -66.14 25.58
CA GLN A 1012 8.47 -66.97 26.27
C GLN A 1012 8.32 -66.61 27.79
N ASP A 1013 7.16 -66.95 28.36
CA ASP A 1013 6.83 -67.32 29.76
C ASP A 1013 7.48 -66.69 31.02
N SER A 1014 6.63 -66.12 31.89
CA SER A 1014 6.47 -66.54 33.31
C SER A 1014 5.20 -65.93 33.95
N THR A 1015 4.63 -66.55 34.99
CA THR A 1015 3.25 -66.30 35.48
C THR A 1015 3.13 -65.91 36.97
N TYR A 1016 1.97 -65.29 37.31
CA TYR A 1016 1.09 -65.40 38.52
C TYR A 1016 0.44 -64.03 38.85
N GLN A 1017 -0.81 -63.88 39.33
CA GLN A 1017 -2.04 -64.71 39.30
C GLN A 1017 -3.25 -63.84 39.76
N GLY A 1018 -4.51 -64.30 39.59
CA GLY A 1018 -5.67 -63.75 40.32
C GLY A 1018 -6.99 -63.67 39.52
N ASP A 1019 -8.03 -64.41 39.95
CA ASP A 1019 -9.36 -64.47 39.31
C ASP A 1019 -10.34 -63.35 39.76
N ARG A 1020 -11.32 -62.95 38.90
CA ARG A 1020 -12.67 -63.58 38.85
C ARG A 1020 -13.71 -62.94 37.90
N MET A 1021 -14.34 -63.81 37.11
CA MET A 1021 -15.76 -63.85 36.69
C MET A 1021 -16.39 -62.86 35.66
N PHE A 1022 -17.45 -63.39 35.03
CA PHE A 1022 -18.28 -62.85 33.94
C PHE A 1022 -19.55 -62.15 34.47
N TYR A 1023 -20.14 -61.22 33.71
CA TYR A 1023 -21.37 -61.47 32.92
C TYR A 1023 -21.70 -60.29 31.98
N ALA A 1024 -22.65 -60.49 31.06
CA ALA A 1024 -23.11 -59.48 30.10
C ALA A 1024 -24.64 -59.34 30.15
N SER A 1025 -25.18 -58.14 29.85
CA SER A 1025 -26.43 -57.96 29.06
C SER A 1025 -26.90 -56.49 28.87
N GLN A 1026 -27.45 -56.24 27.67
CA GLN A 1026 -28.67 -55.46 27.34
C GLN A 1026 -28.93 -54.00 27.80
N LEU A 1027 -29.17 -53.16 26.77
CA LEU A 1027 -30.36 -52.30 26.53
C LEU A 1027 -31.02 -51.50 27.69
N SER A 1028 -31.14 -50.18 27.49
CA SER A 1028 -32.44 -49.46 27.51
C SER A 1028 -32.30 -48.03 26.92
N GLN A 1029 -33.42 -47.32 26.73
CA GLN A 1029 -33.50 -46.04 26.00
C GLN A 1029 -33.90 -44.85 26.90
N GLY A 1030 -33.11 -43.77 26.88
CA GLY A 1030 -33.52 -42.40 27.27
C GLY A 1030 -34.05 -42.20 28.71
N PRO A 1031 -34.77 -41.10 28.98
CA PRO A 1031 -34.98 -39.89 28.16
C PRO A 1031 -34.44 -38.59 28.81
N PHE A 1032 -34.51 -37.49 28.04
CA PHE A 1032 -34.57 -36.07 28.44
C PHE A 1032 -34.08 -35.63 29.84
N HIS A 1033 -33.12 -34.69 29.85
CA HIS A 1033 -33.50 -33.31 30.18
C HIS A 1033 -32.68 -32.25 29.43
#